data_AF-A0A7X0UB27-F1
#
_entry.id   AF-A0A7X0UB27-F1
#
_cell.length_a   1.000
_cell.length_b   1.000
_cell.length_c   1.000
_cell.angle_alpha   90.00
_cell.angle_beta   90.00
_cell.angle_gamma   90.00
#
_symmetry.space_group_name_H-M   'P 1'
#
loop_
_entity.id
_entity.type
_entity.pdbx_description
1 polymer ?
#
loop_
_entity_poly.entity_id
_entity_poly.type
_entity_poly.pdbx_seq_one_letter_code
_entity_poly.pdbx_strand_id
1 'polypeptide(L)'
;MTPEHQGPPGAEPPAVGTGYATAQLARALSRAQRETDPSAQLQAQGHVERWTAALLGQVAGTLQPGERTPVKDMPAWATPEVVRGGFVTGAVLSGGPLQPHEHGLLKALGMQPATDAGAREALNAWFLTEPGQARLGQWLQSGCYAVDVPEEGALLAVAQLLRQGHGDAARQVVDALAPYFSRLRFFPRPVATVPPAQGRRVHLQDAGTTVRQLQDTPANPRVDRQKESVTVWTPLYDEVVALFLDTVVGDPPRARRQADGGWQRTPAGGFVIDGGWPAEHYPEGWEVRAHALLQRFEQLQQQHTLCSRPHRSKTSLGLLLVLLAQRLRTPERFSRREAGRVRLVLARYVATHGVPASESCQRQRALQWGHANAPSHRQIARQVAARLRAHPADEGLEDTDGVLLPVQPEETWASGLPEGTLVSASVRRKVQRCLAATLQELVRLGVVTSAEVLATLLPQITARLRSEGMVDEACGRLYAAIYAAFRQRRSLLLLNLARQVQLEELPWLAALDRHSRRKADAPGATDPAALQVLREVVVLSLTAFPFAILPNKLVRELDALARTAGLGDMPLTEEVAAEIFMGRFSAKYASAALQAWRVVQGTIYARYYGIELDAELVTSSWLGRLKTGKVQRPSLEEQFSDLCTRRAGAAPGKGFSVARNGTIIEQQQVLTTHNLAVLVGQLGLQQPMAAHLMPMAQECFAWALQRLQVRVHASDWHSRLVHTKNAAYAWRQMVFFLAMLEPLGRKGEAVEDFLRWAHEQLAAQPQAFAVRLRPALVGLAQAASGPVREDGRVFLGWAQGAHWLG
;
A
#
# COMPACT_ATOMS: atom_id res chain seq x y z
N MET A 1 -13.08 60.15 2.68
CA MET A 1 -11.68 60.08 2.24
C MET A 1 -10.83 59.89 3.48
N THR A 2 -10.50 58.63 3.75
CA THR A 2 -9.69 58.16 4.87
C THR A 2 -8.73 57.13 4.26
N PRO A 3 -7.43 57.18 4.57
CA PRO A 3 -6.42 56.52 3.77
C PRO A 3 -6.39 55.02 4.04
N GLU A 4 -6.31 54.24 2.97
CA GLU A 4 -6.04 52.81 2.99
C GLU A 4 -4.69 52.54 3.67
N HIS A 5 -4.73 51.77 4.74
CA HIS A 5 -3.55 51.25 5.42
C HIS A 5 -2.99 50.10 4.59
N GLN A 6 -1.96 50.39 3.80
CA GLN A 6 -1.09 49.37 3.20
C GLN A 6 -0.32 48.68 4.33
N GLY A 7 -0.76 47.47 4.68
CA GLY A 7 0.06 46.54 5.47
C GLY A 7 1.33 46.16 4.69
N PRO A 8 2.39 45.70 5.38
CA PRO A 8 3.62 45.25 4.72
C PRO A 8 3.29 44.15 3.72
N PRO A 9 4.05 44.01 2.61
CA PRO A 9 3.74 43.07 1.54
C PRO A 9 3.66 41.66 2.13
N GLY A 10 2.45 41.14 2.22
CA GLY A 10 2.21 39.76 2.60
C GLY A 10 2.90 38.88 1.56
N ALA A 11 3.84 38.05 2.00
CA ALA A 11 4.40 37.00 1.15
C ALA A 11 3.23 36.26 0.49
N GLU A 12 3.24 36.17 -0.85
CA GLU A 12 2.25 35.37 -1.58
C GLU A 12 2.14 33.98 -0.94
N PRO A 13 0.93 33.42 -0.78
CA PRO A 13 0.78 32.08 -0.27
C PRO A 13 1.65 31.14 -1.12
N PRO A 14 2.46 30.26 -0.50
CA PRO A 14 3.36 29.41 -1.25
C PRO A 14 2.57 28.56 -2.23
N ALA A 15 2.77 28.78 -3.53
CA ALA A 15 2.16 27.99 -4.58
C ALA A 15 2.84 26.61 -4.67
N VAL A 16 2.07 25.57 -4.97
CA VAL A 16 2.64 24.24 -5.22
C VAL A 16 3.46 24.30 -6.51
N GLY A 17 4.77 24.09 -6.43
CA GLY A 17 5.64 24.03 -7.61
C GLY A 17 5.35 22.81 -8.49
N THR A 18 5.60 22.92 -9.80
CA THR A 18 5.36 21.84 -10.79
C THR A 18 6.40 20.71 -10.74
N GLY A 19 7.50 20.88 -10.00
CA GLY A 19 8.65 19.97 -10.00
C GLY A 19 8.31 18.53 -9.57
N TYR A 20 7.47 18.35 -8.54
CA TYR A 20 7.04 17.02 -8.10
C TYR A 20 6.19 16.30 -9.16
N ALA A 21 5.18 16.98 -9.71
CA ALA A 21 4.33 16.42 -10.74
C ALA A 21 5.14 16.04 -12.00
N THR A 22 6.09 16.89 -12.39
CA THR A 22 7.01 16.63 -13.51
C THR A 22 7.86 15.38 -13.27
N ALA A 23 8.44 15.24 -12.07
CA ALA A 23 9.22 14.06 -11.71
C ALA A 23 8.40 12.76 -11.69
N GLN A 24 7.14 12.82 -11.26
CA GLN A 24 6.23 11.66 -11.28
C GLN A 24 5.83 11.28 -12.71
N LEU A 25 5.58 12.27 -13.58
CA LEU A 25 5.32 12.02 -15.00
C LEU A 25 6.52 11.35 -15.68
N ALA A 26 7.74 11.84 -15.44
CA ALA A 26 8.97 11.23 -15.98
C ALA A 26 9.14 9.77 -15.53
N ARG A 27 8.82 9.46 -14.27
CA ARG A 27 8.81 8.08 -13.74
C ARG A 27 7.74 7.21 -14.39
N ALA A 28 6.53 7.75 -14.61
CA ALA A 28 5.45 7.04 -15.27
C ALA A 28 5.81 6.70 -16.73
N LEU A 29 6.37 7.66 -17.48
CA LEU A 29 6.85 7.46 -18.86
C LEU A 29 7.97 6.42 -18.92
N SER A 30 8.97 6.52 -18.03
CA SER A 30 10.06 5.55 -17.95
C SER A 30 9.57 4.13 -17.67
N ARG A 31 8.49 3.99 -16.87
CA ARG A 31 7.86 2.70 -16.60
C ARG A 31 7.11 2.18 -17.82
N ALA A 32 6.30 3.03 -18.46
CA ALA A 32 5.53 2.65 -19.64
C ALA A 32 6.43 2.18 -20.80
N GLN A 33 7.60 2.79 -20.98
CA GLN A 33 8.58 2.39 -22.00
C GLN A 33 9.26 1.03 -21.73
N ARG A 34 9.33 0.60 -20.47
CA ARG A 34 9.99 -0.66 -20.08
C ARG A 34 9.03 -1.84 -20.02
N GLU A 35 7.72 -1.57 -20.04
CA GLU A 35 6.70 -2.59 -19.87
C GLU A 35 6.41 -3.30 -21.20
N THR A 36 6.43 -4.62 -21.16
CA THR A 36 6.25 -5.47 -22.36
C THR A 36 4.93 -6.24 -22.34
N ASP A 37 4.25 -6.30 -21.20
CA ASP A 37 2.94 -6.93 -21.06
C ASP A 37 1.83 -5.95 -21.46
N PRO A 38 0.94 -6.28 -22.42
CA PRO A 38 -0.14 -5.39 -22.87
C PRO A 38 -1.04 -4.87 -21.73
N SER A 39 -1.32 -5.70 -20.73
CA SER A 39 -2.19 -5.32 -19.61
C SER A 39 -1.52 -4.33 -18.65
N ALA A 40 -0.24 -4.58 -18.34
CA ALA A 40 0.59 -3.67 -17.55
C ALA A 40 0.92 -2.39 -18.30
N GLN A 41 1.02 -2.45 -19.63
CA GLN A 41 1.22 -1.29 -20.50
C GLN A 41 0.01 -0.35 -20.49
N LEU A 42 -1.22 -0.89 -20.61
CA LEU A 42 -2.47 -0.13 -20.44
C LEU A 42 -2.52 0.57 -19.08
N GLN A 43 -2.18 -0.13 -17.99
CA GLN A 43 -2.12 0.47 -16.66
C GLN A 43 -1.07 1.58 -16.58
N ALA A 44 0.12 1.36 -17.16
CA ALA A 44 1.19 2.34 -17.18
C ALA A 44 0.80 3.59 -17.99
N GLN A 45 0.08 3.43 -19.11
CA GLN A 45 -0.48 4.53 -19.91
C GLN A 45 -1.51 5.33 -19.12
N GLY A 46 -2.47 4.68 -18.45
CA GLY A 46 -3.42 5.38 -17.57
C GLY A 46 -2.75 6.10 -16.38
N HIS A 47 -1.55 5.66 -15.96
CA HIS A 47 -0.74 6.42 -15.01
C HIS A 47 -0.10 7.67 -15.64
N VAL A 48 0.34 7.60 -16.90
CA VAL A 48 0.87 8.75 -17.66
C VAL A 48 -0.23 9.78 -17.91
N GLU A 49 -1.40 9.35 -18.35
CA GLU A 49 -2.55 10.23 -18.63
C GLU A 49 -2.94 11.06 -17.39
N ARG A 50 -3.09 10.40 -16.23
CA ARG A 50 -3.46 11.10 -14.99
C ARG A 50 -2.43 12.14 -14.54
N TRP A 51 -1.13 11.83 -14.65
CA TRP A 51 -0.08 12.80 -14.32
C TRP A 51 0.03 13.92 -15.34
N THR A 52 -0.27 13.63 -16.61
CA THR A 52 -0.35 14.64 -17.66
C THR A 52 -1.51 15.60 -17.41
N ALA A 53 -2.69 15.08 -17.07
CA ALA A 53 -3.87 15.86 -16.73
C ALA A 53 -3.62 16.78 -15.51
N ALA A 54 -3.02 16.24 -14.44
CA ALA A 54 -2.66 17.03 -13.26
C ALA A 54 -1.70 18.18 -13.59
N LEU A 55 -0.67 17.92 -14.41
CA LEU A 55 0.33 18.93 -14.78
C LEU A 55 -0.24 19.98 -15.73
N LEU A 56 -0.93 19.57 -16.79
CA LEU A 56 -1.55 20.50 -17.74
C LEU A 56 -2.62 21.35 -17.08
N GLY A 57 -3.45 20.74 -16.22
CA GLY A 57 -4.49 21.47 -15.50
C GLY A 57 -3.93 22.51 -14.53
N GLN A 58 -2.79 22.22 -13.89
CA GLN A 58 -2.07 23.18 -13.06
C GLN A 58 -1.46 24.32 -13.89
N VAL A 59 -0.82 24.01 -15.03
CA VAL A 59 -0.26 25.03 -15.94
C VAL A 59 -1.35 25.92 -16.54
N ALA A 60 -2.50 25.35 -16.87
CA ALA A 60 -3.65 26.07 -17.41
C ALA A 60 -4.44 26.86 -16.35
N GLY A 61 -4.09 26.74 -15.06
CA GLY A 61 -4.82 27.38 -13.95
C GLY A 61 -6.23 26.83 -13.68
N THR A 62 -6.62 25.75 -14.37
CA THR A 62 -7.89 25.04 -14.12
C THR A 62 -7.86 24.18 -12.86
N LEU A 63 -6.65 23.84 -12.39
CA LEU A 63 -6.40 23.13 -11.14
C LEU A 63 -5.53 23.99 -10.24
N GLN A 64 -5.91 24.07 -8.97
CA GLN A 64 -5.18 24.79 -7.93
C GLN A 64 -4.78 23.81 -6.80
N PRO A 65 -3.73 22.99 -7.00
CA PRO A 65 -3.23 22.11 -5.95
C PRO A 65 -2.82 22.92 -4.72
N GLY A 66 -3.16 22.42 -3.53
CA GLY A 66 -2.93 23.13 -2.26
C GLY A 66 -4.16 23.88 -1.75
N GLU A 67 -5.19 24.09 -2.57
CA GLU A 67 -6.45 24.73 -2.19
C GLU A 67 -7.52 23.73 -1.76
N ARG A 68 -8.51 24.22 -0.99
CA ARG A 68 -9.65 23.43 -0.53
C ARG A 68 -10.58 23.01 -1.68
N THR A 69 -10.69 23.82 -2.72
CA THR A 69 -11.47 23.57 -3.95
C THR A 69 -10.51 23.52 -5.14
N PRO A 70 -9.75 22.41 -5.29
CA PRO A 70 -8.63 22.37 -6.24
C PRO A 70 -9.08 22.22 -7.70
N VAL A 71 -10.36 21.97 -7.97
CA VAL A 71 -10.92 21.86 -9.32
C VAL A 71 -11.87 23.03 -9.53
N LYS A 72 -11.61 23.84 -10.56
CA LYS A 72 -12.44 25.00 -10.88
C LYS A 72 -13.90 24.61 -11.15
N ASP A 73 -14.83 25.47 -10.71
CA ASP A 73 -16.28 25.33 -10.88
C ASP A 73 -16.88 24.05 -10.26
N MET A 74 -16.15 23.39 -9.35
CA MET A 74 -16.63 22.27 -8.54
C MET A 74 -16.76 22.66 -7.07
N PRO A 75 -17.80 22.17 -6.38
CA PRO A 75 -17.99 22.48 -4.97
C PRO A 75 -16.98 21.70 -4.12
N ALA A 76 -16.67 22.21 -2.92
CA ALA A 76 -15.70 21.59 -2.01
C ALA A 76 -16.08 20.16 -1.59
N TRP A 77 -17.36 19.81 -1.64
CA TRP A 77 -17.86 18.47 -1.28
C TRP A 77 -17.71 17.45 -2.40
N ALA A 78 -17.50 17.86 -3.65
CA ALA A 78 -17.30 16.94 -4.76
C ALA A 78 -16.00 16.16 -4.56
N THR A 79 -16.02 14.88 -4.91
CA THR A 79 -14.90 13.95 -4.72
C THR A 79 -14.02 13.93 -5.96
N PRO A 80 -12.86 14.60 -5.95
CA PRO A 80 -11.97 14.61 -7.10
C PRO A 80 -11.22 13.27 -7.24
N GLU A 81 -10.76 12.97 -8.45
CA GLU A 81 -9.77 11.94 -8.68
C GLU A 81 -8.38 12.45 -8.25
N VAL A 82 -7.76 11.73 -7.32
CA VAL A 82 -6.49 12.12 -6.69
C VAL A 82 -5.40 11.09 -6.97
N VAL A 83 -4.24 11.54 -7.45
CA VAL A 83 -3.04 10.71 -7.65
C VAL A 83 -2.11 10.75 -6.43
N ARG A 84 -1.01 9.98 -6.49
CA ARG A 84 -0.04 9.89 -5.39
C ARG A 84 0.49 11.29 -5.03
N GLY A 85 0.55 11.60 -3.74
CA GLY A 85 0.99 12.91 -3.25
C GLY A 85 -0.15 13.93 -3.08
N GLY A 86 -1.40 13.54 -3.33
CA GLY A 86 -2.56 14.39 -3.06
C GLY A 86 -2.92 15.37 -4.19
N PHE A 87 -2.31 15.20 -5.37
CA PHE A 87 -2.61 16.01 -6.56
C PHE A 87 -3.91 15.55 -7.22
N VAL A 88 -4.70 16.50 -7.72
CA VAL A 88 -5.93 16.23 -8.47
C VAL A 88 -5.66 16.13 -9.96
N THR A 89 -6.42 15.30 -10.68
CA THR A 89 -6.35 15.19 -12.15
C THR A 89 -7.32 16.13 -12.87
N GLY A 90 -8.27 16.72 -12.13
CA GLY A 90 -9.39 17.51 -12.65
C GLY A 90 -10.68 16.72 -12.87
N ALA A 91 -10.60 15.39 -12.92
CA ALA A 91 -11.78 14.53 -12.91
C ALA A 91 -12.40 14.46 -11.50
N VAL A 92 -13.70 14.13 -11.46
CA VAL A 92 -14.50 13.89 -10.25
C VAL A 92 -15.07 12.49 -10.34
N LEU A 93 -15.05 11.72 -9.25
CA LEU A 93 -15.34 10.28 -9.27
C LEU A 93 -16.82 9.95 -9.56
N SER A 94 -17.74 10.83 -9.17
CA SER A 94 -19.16 10.75 -9.54
C SER A 94 -19.46 11.34 -10.92
N GLY A 95 -18.47 11.96 -11.58
CA GLY A 95 -18.51 12.34 -12.99
C GLY A 95 -17.62 11.40 -13.82
N GLY A 96 -17.62 11.56 -15.13
CA GLY A 96 -16.91 10.66 -16.05
C GLY A 96 -17.87 9.90 -16.95
N PRO A 97 -17.39 8.84 -17.64
CA PRO A 97 -18.23 8.06 -18.56
C PRO A 97 -19.41 7.41 -17.85
N LEU A 98 -20.55 7.29 -18.54
CA LEU A 98 -21.71 6.59 -18.03
C LEU A 98 -21.36 5.14 -17.66
N GLN A 99 -21.78 4.70 -16.49
CA GLN A 99 -21.57 3.34 -16.00
C GLN A 99 -22.62 2.36 -16.58
N PRO A 100 -22.38 1.03 -16.52
CA PRO A 100 -23.32 0.04 -17.05
C PRO A 100 -24.74 0.15 -16.47
N HIS A 101 -24.87 0.50 -15.19
CA HIS A 101 -26.17 0.65 -14.54
C HIS A 101 -26.92 1.93 -14.99
N GLU A 102 -26.19 3.01 -15.32
CA GLU A 102 -26.77 4.24 -15.89
C GLU A 102 -27.33 3.96 -17.29
N HIS A 103 -26.58 3.24 -18.13
CA HIS A 103 -27.04 2.79 -19.44
C HIS A 103 -28.28 1.89 -19.34
N GLY A 104 -28.27 0.95 -18.39
CA GLY A 104 -29.40 0.08 -18.12
C GLY A 104 -30.67 0.86 -17.74
N LEU A 105 -30.52 1.90 -16.91
CA LEU A 105 -31.63 2.74 -16.48
C LEU A 105 -32.17 3.63 -17.62
N LEU A 106 -31.29 4.26 -18.42
CA LEU A 106 -31.69 5.02 -19.61
C LEU A 106 -32.51 4.16 -20.57
N LYS A 107 -32.05 2.93 -20.83
CA LYS A 107 -32.76 1.97 -21.69
C LYS A 107 -34.12 1.59 -21.10
N ALA A 108 -34.20 1.32 -19.79
CA ALA A 108 -35.44 0.97 -19.13
C ALA A 108 -36.47 2.11 -19.12
N LEU A 109 -36.00 3.36 -19.08
CA LEU A 109 -36.84 4.57 -19.11
C LEU A 109 -37.15 5.06 -20.54
N GLY A 110 -36.61 4.41 -21.58
CA GLY A 110 -36.79 4.85 -22.97
C GLY A 110 -36.15 6.19 -23.30
N MET A 111 -35.14 6.62 -22.53
CA MET A 111 -34.44 7.89 -22.71
C MET A 111 -33.28 7.74 -23.69
N GLN A 112 -33.21 8.61 -24.71
CA GLN A 112 -32.11 8.66 -25.67
C GLN A 112 -31.48 10.07 -25.73
N PRO A 113 -30.70 10.43 -24.70
CA PRO A 113 -30.00 11.70 -24.65
C PRO A 113 -28.87 11.75 -25.69
N ALA A 114 -28.64 12.92 -26.29
CA ALA A 114 -27.60 13.12 -27.31
C ALA A 114 -26.17 13.15 -26.74
N THR A 115 -26.02 13.39 -25.42
CA THR A 115 -24.71 13.50 -24.74
C THR A 115 -24.77 12.87 -23.35
N ASP A 116 -23.63 12.43 -22.83
CA ASP A 116 -23.50 11.93 -21.45
C ASP A 116 -23.96 12.96 -20.41
N ALA A 117 -23.74 14.25 -20.67
CA ALA A 117 -24.15 15.33 -19.78
C ALA A 117 -25.68 15.44 -19.71
N GLY A 118 -26.35 15.45 -20.87
CA GLY A 118 -27.81 15.42 -20.94
C GLY A 118 -28.40 14.13 -20.38
N ALA A 119 -27.70 13.01 -20.53
CA ALA A 119 -28.09 11.73 -19.94
C ALA A 119 -28.12 11.80 -18.41
N ARG A 120 -27.06 12.34 -17.82
CA ARG A 120 -26.93 12.43 -16.37
C ARG A 120 -27.93 13.41 -15.76
N GLU A 121 -28.16 14.54 -16.44
CA GLU A 121 -29.18 15.50 -16.05
C GLU A 121 -30.58 14.88 -16.06
N ALA A 122 -30.93 14.17 -17.14
CA ALA A 122 -32.21 13.49 -17.27
C ALA A 122 -32.41 12.42 -16.18
N LEU A 123 -31.39 11.62 -15.87
CA LEU A 123 -31.46 10.60 -14.81
C LEU A 123 -31.62 11.23 -13.43
N ASN A 124 -30.80 12.22 -13.07
CA ASN A 124 -30.91 12.93 -11.78
C ASN A 124 -32.29 13.58 -11.62
N ALA A 125 -32.79 14.24 -12.67
CA ALA A 125 -34.12 14.85 -12.67
C ALA A 125 -35.24 13.79 -12.56
N TRP A 126 -35.11 12.64 -13.23
CA TRP A 126 -36.09 11.56 -13.13
C TRP A 126 -36.25 11.06 -11.69
N PHE A 127 -35.17 10.97 -10.93
CA PHE A 127 -35.22 10.58 -9.52
C PHE A 127 -35.98 11.57 -8.62
N LEU A 128 -36.20 12.82 -9.06
CA LEU A 128 -37.05 13.79 -8.35
C LEU A 128 -38.55 13.67 -8.68
N THR A 129 -38.91 12.88 -9.69
CA THR A 129 -40.31 12.58 -10.01
C THR A 129 -40.91 11.58 -9.02
N GLU A 130 -42.24 11.46 -8.97
CA GLU A 130 -42.93 10.50 -8.10
C GLU A 130 -42.48 9.04 -8.33
N PRO A 131 -42.37 8.51 -9.57
CA PRO A 131 -41.81 7.18 -9.82
C PRO A 131 -40.35 7.03 -9.35
N GLY A 132 -39.54 8.08 -9.52
CA GLY A 132 -38.15 8.12 -9.09
C GLY A 132 -38.01 8.06 -7.56
N GLN A 133 -38.81 8.86 -6.86
CA GLN A 133 -38.87 8.86 -5.39
C GLN A 133 -39.38 7.52 -4.84
N ALA A 134 -40.37 6.90 -5.49
CA ALA A 134 -40.82 5.55 -5.13
C ALA A 134 -39.69 4.50 -5.27
N ARG A 135 -38.88 4.59 -6.33
CA ARG A 135 -37.70 3.73 -6.51
C ARG A 135 -36.65 3.93 -5.42
N LEU A 136 -36.31 5.18 -5.09
CA LEU A 136 -35.38 5.50 -4.00
C LEU A 136 -35.90 5.00 -2.65
N GLY A 137 -37.21 5.14 -2.40
CA GLY A 137 -37.88 4.57 -1.23
C GLY A 137 -37.75 3.05 -1.13
N GLN A 138 -37.91 2.33 -2.25
CA GLN A 138 -37.70 0.89 -2.30
C GLN A 138 -36.25 0.51 -1.96
N TRP A 139 -35.26 1.26 -2.48
CA TRP A 139 -33.86 1.02 -2.15
C TRP A 139 -33.55 1.31 -0.68
N LEU A 140 -34.07 2.39 -0.10
CA LEU A 140 -33.91 2.68 1.33
C LEU A 140 -34.46 1.55 2.21
N GLN A 141 -35.65 1.05 1.88
CA GLN A 141 -36.32 -0.02 2.64
C GLN A 141 -35.60 -1.36 2.49
N SER A 142 -35.27 -1.76 1.25
CA SER A 142 -34.60 -3.03 0.97
C SER A 142 -33.13 -3.04 1.38
N GLY A 143 -32.42 -1.92 1.26
CA GLY A 143 -30.95 -1.89 1.37
C GLY A 143 -30.22 -2.38 0.12
N CYS A 144 -30.92 -2.66 -0.99
CA CYS A 144 -30.35 -3.18 -2.23
C CYS A 144 -29.68 -2.09 -3.09
N TYR A 145 -28.76 -1.33 -2.48
CA TYR A 145 -27.97 -0.30 -3.15
C TYR A 145 -26.54 -0.24 -2.62
N ALA A 146 -25.61 0.21 -3.44
CA ALA A 146 -24.23 0.52 -3.07
C ALA A 146 -23.92 2.00 -3.34
N VAL A 147 -23.21 2.62 -2.40
CA VAL A 147 -22.69 3.99 -2.49
C VAL A 147 -21.17 3.85 -2.61
N ASP A 148 -20.64 4.01 -3.82
CA ASP A 148 -19.21 3.89 -4.10
C ASP A 148 -18.51 5.25 -3.83
N VAL A 149 -19.22 6.37 -4.03
CA VAL A 149 -18.80 7.73 -3.70
C VAL A 149 -19.92 8.47 -2.96
N PRO A 150 -19.62 9.36 -1.98
CA PRO A 150 -20.64 9.89 -1.07
C PRO A 150 -21.77 10.66 -1.78
N GLU A 151 -21.50 11.24 -2.95
CA GLU A 151 -22.48 11.94 -3.80
C GLU A 151 -23.64 11.03 -4.21
N GLU A 152 -23.41 9.75 -4.42
CA GLU A 152 -24.44 8.78 -4.86
C GLU A 152 -25.50 8.52 -3.79
N GLY A 153 -25.23 8.86 -2.53
CA GLY A 153 -26.19 8.81 -1.45
C GLY A 153 -27.08 10.05 -1.34
N ALA A 154 -26.84 11.10 -2.13
CA ALA A 154 -27.49 12.39 -1.95
C ALA A 154 -28.99 12.36 -2.27
N LEU A 155 -29.42 11.71 -3.37
CA LEU A 155 -30.86 11.60 -3.68
C LEU A 155 -31.58 10.61 -2.77
N LEU A 156 -30.89 9.58 -2.24
CA LEU A 156 -31.44 8.73 -1.19
C LEU A 156 -31.72 9.53 0.10
N ALA A 157 -30.83 10.46 0.46
CA ALA A 157 -31.04 11.34 1.60
C ALA A 157 -32.23 12.28 1.40
N VAL A 158 -32.39 12.83 0.18
CA VAL A 158 -33.58 13.62 -0.20
C VAL A 158 -34.85 12.80 -0.04
N ALA A 159 -34.88 11.57 -0.56
CA ALA A 159 -36.03 10.68 -0.42
C ALA A 159 -36.34 10.35 1.05
N GLN A 160 -35.31 10.15 1.87
CA GLN A 160 -35.45 9.90 3.30
C GLN A 160 -36.03 11.12 4.04
N LEU A 161 -35.53 12.33 3.76
CA LEU A 161 -36.05 13.57 4.35
C LEU A 161 -37.52 13.79 3.98
N LEU A 162 -37.90 13.54 2.71
CA LEU A 162 -39.30 13.63 2.27
C LEU A 162 -40.20 12.63 3.00
N ARG A 163 -39.75 11.38 3.19
CA ARG A 163 -40.48 10.35 3.95
C ARG A 163 -40.69 10.74 5.42
N GLN A 164 -39.78 11.51 6.00
CA GLN A 164 -39.87 12.02 7.37
C GLN A 164 -40.65 13.34 7.48
N GLY A 165 -41.17 13.87 6.37
CA GLY A 165 -41.93 15.12 6.35
C GLY A 165 -41.07 16.39 6.34
N HIS A 166 -39.76 16.29 6.08
CA HIS A 166 -38.82 17.41 6.07
C HIS A 166 -38.60 17.98 4.65
N GLY A 167 -39.68 18.43 4.02
CA GLY A 167 -39.68 18.92 2.63
C GLY A 167 -38.75 20.11 2.36
N ASP A 168 -38.70 21.08 3.27
CA ASP A 168 -37.84 22.26 3.11
C ASP A 168 -36.34 21.89 3.15
N ALA A 169 -35.96 20.96 4.03
CA ALA A 169 -34.59 20.46 4.09
C ALA A 169 -34.23 19.67 2.83
N ALA A 170 -35.16 18.84 2.33
CA ALA A 170 -34.99 18.12 1.07
C ALA A 170 -34.78 19.10 -0.11
N ARG A 171 -35.57 20.18 -0.17
CA ARG A 171 -35.43 21.22 -1.19
C ARG A 171 -34.08 21.94 -1.13
N GLN A 172 -33.60 22.32 0.06
CA GLN A 172 -32.29 22.94 0.24
C GLN A 172 -31.14 22.04 -0.26
N VAL A 173 -31.25 20.73 -0.02
CA VAL A 173 -30.30 19.77 -0.57
C VAL A 173 -30.36 19.78 -2.10
N VAL A 174 -31.55 19.67 -2.70
CA VAL A 174 -31.70 19.69 -4.17
C VAL A 174 -31.16 20.99 -4.77
N ASP A 175 -31.43 22.14 -4.18
CA ASP A 175 -30.92 23.44 -4.64
C ASP A 175 -29.38 23.49 -4.66
N ALA A 176 -28.73 22.81 -3.71
CA ALA A 176 -27.27 22.69 -3.68
C ALA A 176 -26.71 21.72 -4.75
N LEU A 177 -27.49 20.73 -5.17
CA LEU A 177 -27.08 19.70 -6.14
C LEU A 177 -27.40 20.07 -7.60
N ALA A 178 -28.52 20.76 -7.83
CA ALA A 178 -29.06 21.05 -9.16
C ALA A 178 -28.05 21.66 -10.15
N PRO A 179 -27.16 22.59 -9.75
CA PRO A 179 -26.13 23.13 -10.65
C PRO A 179 -25.17 22.09 -11.25
N TYR A 180 -25.12 20.89 -10.67
CA TYR A 180 -24.20 19.83 -11.03
C TYR A 180 -24.87 18.59 -11.63
N PHE A 181 -26.18 18.62 -11.89
CA PHE A 181 -26.94 17.46 -12.39
C PHE A 181 -26.46 16.92 -13.74
N SER A 182 -25.94 17.78 -14.61
CA SER A 182 -25.37 17.36 -15.90
C SER A 182 -23.94 16.78 -15.78
N ARG A 183 -23.29 16.93 -14.61
CA ARG A 183 -21.88 16.57 -14.42
C ARG A 183 -21.69 15.39 -13.47
N LEU A 184 -22.47 15.31 -12.40
CA LEU A 184 -22.29 14.35 -11.30
C LEU A 184 -23.49 13.42 -11.15
N ARG A 185 -23.23 12.15 -10.81
CA ARG A 185 -24.24 11.16 -10.44
C ARG A 185 -24.56 11.29 -8.95
N PHE A 186 -25.86 11.41 -8.61
CA PHE A 186 -26.34 11.58 -7.23
C PHE A 186 -27.23 10.45 -6.71
N PHE A 187 -27.29 9.34 -7.45
CA PHE A 187 -28.05 8.14 -7.13
C PHE A 187 -27.13 6.91 -7.07
N PRO A 188 -27.49 5.88 -6.29
CA PRO A 188 -26.62 4.73 -6.03
C PRO A 188 -26.61 3.73 -7.18
N ARG A 189 -25.63 2.83 -7.14
CA ARG A 189 -25.62 1.63 -7.97
C ARG A 189 -26.53 0.56 -7.36
N PRO A 190 -27.43 -0.09 -8.12
CA PRO A 190 -28.24 -1.18 -7.60
C PRO A 190 -27.39 -2.44 -7.34
N VAL A 191 -27.71 -3.16 -6.26
CA VAL A 191 -27.12 -4.48 -5.96
C VAL A 191 -28.21 -5.53 -5.79
N ALA A 192 -27.89 -6.79 -6.08
CA ALA A 192 -28.88 -7.87 -6.14
C ALA A 192 -29.34 -8.34 -4.75
N THR A 193 -28.47 -8.26 -3.74
CA THR A 193 -28.72 -8.70 -2.37
C THR A 193 -28.29 -7.62 -1.39
N VAL A 194 -28.98 -7.57 -0.26
CA VAL A 194 -28.56 -6.75 0.89
C VAL A 194 -27.27 -7.35 1.42
N PRO A 195 -26.19 -6.56 1.64
CA PRO A 195 -25.03 -7.06 2.36
C PRO A 195 -25.49 -7.57 3.74
N PRO A 196 -25.16 -8.81 4.13
CA PRO A 196 -25.52 -9.33 5.44
C PRO A 196 -24.91 -8.45 6.53
N ALA A 197 -25.58 -8.37 7.67
CA ALA A 197 -25.08 -7.67 8.86
C ALA A 197 -23.88 -8.44 9.46
N GLN A 198 -22.72 -8.38 8.81
CA GLN A 198 -21.48 -9.00 9.28
C GLN A 198 -21.12 -8.39 10.63
N GLY A 199 -21.18 -9.17 11.73
CA GLY A 199 -20.97 -8.80 13.15
C GLY A 199 -19.89 -7.73 13.46
N ARG A 200 -18.89 -8.09 14.26
CA ARG A 200 -17.65 -7.30 14.42
C ARG A 200 -16.58 -7.71 13.40
N ARG A 201 -17.00 -8.38 12.32
CA ARG A 201 -16.11 -8.95 11.31
C ARG A 201 -15.90 -7.92 10.21
N VAL A 202 -14.65 -7.81 9.76
CA VAL A 202 -14.24 -6.96 8.64
C VAL A 202 -13.44 -7.80 7.66
N HIS A 203 -13.36 -7.35 6.42
CA HIS A 203 -12.54 -7.99 5.39
C HIS A 203 -11.68 -6.94 4.69
N LEU A 204 -10.46 -7.32 4.30
CA LEU A 204 -9.52 -6.41 3.63
C LEU A 204 -9.84 -6.21 2.16
N GLN A 205 -10.45 -7.21 1.52
CA GLN A 205 -10.88 -7.16 0.13
C GLN A 205 -12.19 -7.94 -0.02
N ASP A 206 -13.04 -7.48 -0.92
CA ASP A 206 -14.19 -8.25 -1.37
C ASP A 206 -13.78 -9.37 -2.34
N ALA A 207 -14.64 -10.38 -2.48
CA ALA A 207 -14.42 -11.52 -3.36
C ALA A 207 -14.23 -11.09 -4.82
N GLY A 208 -14.98 -10.10 -5.31
CA GLY A 208 -14.93 -9.61 -6.69
C GLY A 208 -13.58 -8.96 -7.04
N THR A 209 -13.03 -8.17 -6.14
CA THR A 209 -11.71 -7.55 -6.22
C THR A 209 -10.62 -8.61 -6.24
N THR A 210 -10.75 -9.64 -5.43
CA THR A 210 -9.79 -10.76 -5.41
C THR A 210 -9.90 -11.61 -6.67
N VAL A 211 -11.10 -11.87 -7.18
CA VAL A 211 -11.34 -12.51 -8.47
C VAL A 211 -10.63 -11.75 -9.59
N ARG A 212 -10.79 -10.42 -9.66
CA ARG A 212 -10.06 -9.57 -10.63
C ARG A 212 -8.54 -9.70 -10.47
N GLN A 213 -8.01 -9.57 -9.24
CA GLN A 213 -6.57 -9.69 -8.96
C GLN A 213 -5.98 -11.07 -9.23
N LEU A 214 -6.78 -12.13 -9.18
CA LEU A 214 -6.37 -13.48 -9.54
C LEU A 214 -6.39 -13.67 -11.06
N GLN A 215 -7.41 -13.17 -11.76
CA GLN A 215 -7.49 -13.19 -13.23
C GLN A 215 -6.35 -12.40 -13.87
N ASP A 216 -6.00 -11.25 -13.29
CA ASP A 216 -4.94 -10.36 -13.73
C ASP A 216 -3.54 -10.83 -13.29
N THR A 217 -3.41 -12.05 -12.75
CA THR A 217 -2.09 -12.59 -12.37
C THR A 217 -1.25 -12.75 -13.65
N PRO A 218 -0.14 -11.99 -13.80
CA PRO A 218 0.65 -12.03 -15.02
C PRO A 218 1.36 -13.38 -15.13
N ALA A 219 1.58 -13.82 -16.38
CA ALA A 219 2.48 -14.93 -16.64
C ALA A 219 3.91 -14.50 -16.33
N ASN A 220 4.75 -15.41 -15.84
CA ASN A 220 6.17 -15.11 -15.64
C ASN A 220 6.92 -15.49 -16.93
N PRO A 221 7.39 -14.52 -17.74
CA PRO A 221 7.98 -14.83 -19.04
C PRO A 221 9.27 -15.66 -18.92
N ARG A 222 9.90 -15.70 -17.75
CA ARG A 222 11.07 -16.57 -17.50
C ARG A 222 10.67 -18.02 -17.32
N VAL A 223 9.55 -18.28 -16.65
CA VAL A 223 8.99 -19.63 -16.46
C VAL A 223 8.47 -20.16 -17.78
N ASP A 224 7.75 -19.35 -18.56
CA ASP A 224 7.25 -19.77 -19.88
C ASP A 224 8.40 -20.06 -20.85
N ARG A 225 9.46 -19.23 -20.84
CA ARG A 225 10.70 -19.48 -21.59
C ARG A 225 11.42 -20.75 -21.16
N GLN A 226 11.48 -21.03 -19.86
CA GLN A 226 12.06 -22.26 -19.34
C GLN A 226 11.24 -23.47 -19.78
N LYS A 227 9.92 -23.39 -19.69
CA LYS A 227 9.00 -24.45 -20.12
C LYS A 227 9.25 -24.78 -21.58
N GLU A 228 9.18 -23.80 -22.47
CA GLU A 228 9.47 -24.00 -23.89
C GLU A 228 10.89 -24.54 -24.14
N SER A 229 11.91 -24.03 -23.43
CA SER A 229 13.29 -24.55 -23.51
C SER A 229 13.39 -26.03 -23.16
N VAL A 230 12.63 -26.50 -22.17
CA VAL A 230 12.73 -27.86 -21.66
C VAL A 230 11.83 -28.82 -22.44
N THR A 231 10.62 -28.40 -22.79
CA THR A 231 9.63 -29.29 -23.42
C THR A 231 9.78 -29.36 -24.94
N VAL A 232 10.36 -28.33 -25.57
CA VAL A 232 10.52 -28.25 -27.03
C VAL A 232 11.99 -28.36 -27.43
N TRP A 233 12.80 -27.43 -26.96
CA TRP A 233 14.16 -27.24 -27.50
C TRP A 233 15.19 -28.24 -26.99
N THR A 234 14.99 -28.74 -25.77
CA THR A 234 15.89 -29.72 -25.16
C THR A 234 15.78 -31.10 -25.82
N PRO A 235 14.57 -31.67 -26.05
CA PRO A 235 14.41 -32.90 -26.83
C PRO A 235 15.02 -32.81 -28.23
N LEU A 236 14.78 -31.71 -28.95
CA LEU A 236 15.39 -31.49 -30.26
C LEU A 236 16.93 -31.47 -30.19
N TYR A 237 17.50 -30.89 -29.13
CA TYR A 237 18.95 -30.90 -28.94
C TYR A 237 19.49 -32.30 -28.70
N ASP A 238 18.77 -33.13 -27.95
CA ASP A 238 19.14 -34.51 -27.70
C ASP A 238 19.10 -35.34 -29.00
N GLU A 239 18.08 -35.14 -29.83
CA GLU A 239 17.94 -35.77 -31.15
C GLU A 239 19.07 -35.38 -32.11
N VAL A 240 19.41 -34.08 -32.18
CA VAL A 240 20.53 -33.59 -33.02
C VAL A 240 21.88 -34.11 -32.52
N VAL A 241 22.09 -34.17 -31.20
CA VAL A 241 23.30 -34.75 -30.62
C VAL A 241 23.40 -36.24 -30.94
N ALA A 242 22.31 -36.99 -30.80
CA ALA A 242 22.27 -38.41 -31.15
C ALA A 242 22.61 -38.63 -32.64
N LEU A 243 22.01 -37.83 -33.54
CA LEU A 243 22.29 -37.90 -34.97
C LEU A 243 23.78 -37.68 -35.29
N PHE A 244 24.46 -36.76 -34.61
CA PHE A 244 25.90 -36.55 -34.80
C PHE A 244 26.76 -37.61 -34.11
N LEU A 245 26.32 -38.19 -32.98
CA LEU A 245 27.03 -39.29 -32.33
C LEU A 245 27.04 -40.55 -33.19
N ASP A 246 25.97 -40.81 -33.98
CA ASP A 246 25.92 -41.89 -34.97
C ASP A 246 27.04 -41.80 -36.03
N THR A 247 27.68 -40.64 -36.17
CA THR A 247 28.77 -40.41 -37.13
C THR A 247 30.18 -40.55 -36.54
N VAL A 248 30.27 -40.83 -35.24
CA VAL A 248 31.53 -41.03 -34.50
C VAL A 248 31.94 -42.49 -34.59
N VAL A 249 33.19 -42.74 -34.96
CA VAL A 249 33.79 -44.08 -34.88
C VAL A 249 34.53 -44.22 -33.54
N GLY A 250 34.26 -45.29 -32.80
CA GLY A 250 34.82 -45.56 -31.47
C GLY A 250 34.04 -44.91 -30.33
N ASP A 251 34.70 -44.66 -29.19
CA ASP A 251 34.03 -44.12 -28.01
C ASP A 251 33.47 -42.70 -28.23
N PRO A 252 32.29 -42.36 -27.69
CA PRO A 252 31.74 -41.02 -27.78
C PRO A 252 32.71 -39.95 -27.27
N PRO A 253 32.86 -38.80 -27.97
CA PRO A 253 33.74 -37.75 -27.51
C PRO A 253 33.27 -37.25 -26.13
N ARG A 254 34.21 -37.04 -25.21
CA ARG A 254 33.93 -36.61 -23.83
C ARG A 254 34.99 -35.63 -23.33
N ALA A 255 34.55 -34.48 -22.83
CA ALA A 255 35.45 -33.49 -22.25
C ALA A 255 35.80 -33.87 -20.82
N ARG A 256 37.09 -33.83 -20.45
CA ARG A 256 37.55 -34.25 -19.13
C ARG A 256 37.26 -33.20 -18.06
N ARG A 257 36.81 -33.66 -16.89
CA ARG A 257 36.63 -32.84 -15.68
C ARG A 257 37.74 -33.13 -14.68
N GLN A 258 38.14 -32.10 -13.94
CA GLN A 258 39.06 -32.17 -12.81
C GLN A 258 38.34 -32.70 -11.56
N ALA A 259 39.10 -33.05 -10.52
CA ALA A 259 38.55 -33.58 -9.27
C ALA A 259 37.62 -32.59 -8.53
N ASP A 260 37.80 -31.29 -8.75
CA ASP A 260 36.94 -30.21 -8.23
C ASP A 260 35.69 -29.95 -9.09
N GLY A 261 35.49 -30.72 -10.17
CA GLY A 261 34.38 -30.58 -11.11
C GLY A 261 34.61 -29.56 -12.24
N GLY A 262 35.73 -28.84 -12.23
CA GLY A 262 36.16 -27.90 -13.27
C GLY A 262 36.52 -28.58 -14.59
N TRP A 263 36.54 -27.84 -15.70
CA TRP A 263 36.95 -28.38 -17.00
C TRP A 263 38.47 -28.47 -17.09
N GLN A 264 39.01 -29.63 -17.47
CA GLN A 264 40.44 -29.74 -17.74
C GLN A 264 40.79 -29.04 -19.06
N ARG A 265 41.83 -28.18 -19.00
CA ARG A 265 42.30 -27.39 -20.14
C ARG A 265 43.67 -27.86 -20.62
N THR A 266 43.92 -27.74 -21.92
CA THR A 266 45.25 -27.90 -22.51
C THR A 266 46.13 -26.68 -22.19
N PRO A 267 47.46 -26.76 -22.34
CA PRO A 267 48.35 -25.60 -22.16
C PRO A 267 48.00 -24.38 -23.03
N ALA A 268 47.35 -24.62 -24.18
CA ALA A 268 46.86 -23.58 -25.10
C ALA A 268 45.44 -23.07 -24.76
N GLY A 269 44.85 -23.47 -23.62
CA GLY A 269 43.52 -23.06 -23.17
C GLY A 269 42.34 -23.84 -23.79
N GLY A 270 42.60 -24.82 -24.65
CA GLY A 270 41.60 -25.71 -25.24
C GLY A 270 41.04 -26.72 -24.24
N PHE A 271 39.96 -27.43 -24.58
CA PHE A 271 39.45 -28.53 -23.74
C PHE A 271 40.25 -29.81 -23.99
N VAL A 272 40.53 -30.58 -22.94
CA VAL A 272 41.00 -31.96 -23.09
C VAL A 272 39.80 -32.84 -23.42
N ILE A 273 39.79 -33.45 -24.60
CA ILE A 273 38.69 -34.27 -25.12
C ILE A 273 39.19 -35.68 -25.43
N ASP A 274 38.61 -36.66 -24.76
CA ASP A 274 38.77 -38.09 -25.02
C ASP A 274 37.72 -38.56 -26.05
N GLY A 275 37.90 -39.73 -26.69
CA GLY A 275 36.95 -40.32 -27.65
C GLY A 275 37.13 -39.90 -29.11
N GLY A 276 36.29 -40.45 -29.99
CA GLY A 276 36.39 -40.35 -31.45
C GLY A 276 36.06 -38.97 -32.05
N TRP A 277 36.20 -38.86 -33.38
CA TRP A 277 35.80 -37.67 -34.14
C TRP A 277 34.45 -37.90 -34.85
N PRO A 278 33.56 -36.91 -34.88
CA PRO A 278 32.31 -36.99 -35.64
C PRO A 278 32.59 -36.87 -37.14
N ALA A 279 31.62 -37.31 -37.95
CA ALA A 279 31.62 -37.29 -39.41
C ALA A 279 32.71 -38.14 -40.08
N GLU A 280 33.15 -39.20 -39.41
CA GLU A 280 34.04 -40.21 -39.99
C GLU A 280 33.26 -41.30 -40.74
N HIS A 281 32.05 -41.61 -40.26
CA HIS A 281 31.13 -42.55 -40.88
C HIS A 281 29.72 -41.93 -40.94
N TYR A 282 28.93 -42.30 -41.94
CA TYR A 282 27.51 -41.95 -42.02
C TYR A 282 26.72 -43.24 -42.24
N PRO A 283 25.88 -43.65 -41.27
CA PRO A 283 25.09 -44.86 -41.42
C PRO A 283 24.01 -44.70 -42.48
N GLU A 284 23.50 -45.82 -42.98
CA GLU A 284 22.40 -45.83 -43.95
C GLU A 284 21.17 -45.07 -43.42
N GLY A 285 20.52 -44.28 -44.29
CA GLY A 285 19.36 -43.48 -43.93
C GLY A 285 19.65 -42.26 -43.03
N TRP A 286 20.91 -41.95 -42.72
CA TRP A 286 21.29 -40.78 -41.92
C TRP A 286 20.81 -39.46 -42.53
N GLU A 287 20.98 -39.28 -43.85
CA GLU A 287 20.57 -38.04 -44.54
C GLU A 287 19.05 -37.83 -44.49
N VAL A 288 18.25 -38.90 -44.58
CA VAL A 288 16.79 -38.82 -44.46
C VAL A 288 16.39 -38.35 -43.05
N ARG A 289 17.01 -38.92 -42.01
CA ARG A 289 16.80 -38.50 -40.62
C ARG A 289 17.24 -37.05 -40.38
N ALA A 290 18.34 -36.62 -41.00
CA ALA A 290 18.85 -35.26 -40.92
C ALA A 290 17.87 -34.24 -41.55
N HIS A 291 17.33 -34.54 -42.74
CA HIS A 291 16.31 -33.69 -43.39
C HIS A 291 15.04 -33.58 -42.54
N ALA A 292 14.55 -34.70 -41.99
CA ALA A 292 13.37 -34.71 -41.12
C ALA A 292 13.56 -33.86 -39.85
N LEU A 293 14.75 -33.89 -39.25
CA LEU A 293 15.08 -33.08 -38.07
C LEU A 293 15.11 -31.58 -38.37
N LEU A 294 15.63 -31.17 -39.54
CA LEU A 294 15.61 -29.76 -39.95
C LEU A 294 14.19 -29.28 -40.25
N GLN A 295 13.36 -30.07 -40.93
CA GLN A 295 11.95 -29.73 -41.16
C GLN A 295 11.19 -29.57 -39.83
N ARG A 296 11.41 -30.48 -38.87
CA ARG A 296 10.81 -30.38 -37.54
C ARG A 296 11.28 -29.13 -36.79
N PHE A 297 12.56 -28.78 -36.91
CA PHE A 297 13.09 -27.53 -36.35
C PHE A 297 12.38 -26.31 -36.93
N GLU A 298 12.19 -26.24 -38.25
CA GLU A 298 11.47 -25.15 -38.92
C GLU A 298 10.01 -25.03 -38.44
N GLN A 299 9.31 -26.15 -38.28
CA GLN A 299 7.95 -26.18 -37.75
C GLN A 299 7.89 -25.69 -36.29
N LEU A 300 8.77 -26.21 -35.42
CA LEU A 300 8.84 -25.80 -34.02
C LEU A 300 9.21 -24.32 -33.89
N GLN A 301 10.06 -23.79 -34.78
CA GLN A 301 10.42 -22.37 -34.80
C GLN A 301 9.24 -21.46 -35.13
N GLN A 302 8.31 -21.90 -35.98
CA GLN A 302 7.10 -21.13 -36.28
C GLN A 302 6.10 -21.13 -35.10
N GLN A 303 6.04 -22.22 -34.35
CA GLN A 303 5.08 -22.42 -33.26
C GLN A 303 5.58 -21.90 -31.90
N HIS A 304 6.89 -21.88 -31.67
CA HIS A 304 7.52 -21.62 -30.38
C HIS A 304 8.52 -20.47 -30.47
N THR A 305 8.14 -19.30 -29.96
CA THR A 305 8.88 -18.04 -30.15
C THR A 305 9.41 -17.44 -28.84
N LEU A 306 9.12 -18.05 -27.69
CA LEU A 306 9.45 -17.47 -26.40
C LEU A 306 10.95 -17.62 -26.09
N CYS A 307 11.56 -18.75 -26.43
CA CYS A 307 12.96 -19.07 -26.16
C CYS A 307 13.84 -18.83 -27.39
N SER A 308 14.74 -17.83 -27.30
CA SER A 308 15.65 -17.51 -28.41
C SER A 308 16.91 -18.38 -28.50
N ARG A 309 17.09 -19.36 -27.61
CA ARG A 309 18.29 -20.22 -27.52
C ARG A 309 18.63 -20.98 -28.82
N PRO A 310 17.69 -21.64 -29.51
CA PRO A 310 18.00 -22.37 -30.74
C PRO A 310 18.37 -21.46 -31.93
N HIS A 311 17.90 -20.20 -31.94
CA HIS A 311 18.09 -19.28 -33.06
C HIS A 311 19.46 -18.59 -33.09
N ARG A 312 20.28 -18.77 -32.05
CA ARG A 312 21.59 -18.14 -31.95
C ARG A 312 22.67 -19.12 -32.39
N SER A 313 23.33 -18.87 -33.52
CA SER A 313 24.43 -19.70 -34.06
C SER A 313 25.63 -19.88 -33.10
N LYS A 314 25.73 -19.06 -32.06
CA LYS A 314 26.74 -19.17 -30.99
C LYS A 314 26.34 -20.16 -29.88
N THR A 315 25.10 -20.64 -29.83
CA THR A 315 24.69 -21.69 -28.89
C THR A 315 25.05 -23.06 -29.44
N SER A 316 25.22 -24.05 -28.56
CA SER A 316 25.56 -25.41 -28.97
C SER A 316 24.56 -26.00 -29.96
N LEU A 317 23.24 -25.85 -29.70
CA LEU A 317 22.19 -26.34 -30.59
C LEU A 317 22.19 -25.57 -31.92
N GLY A 318 22.22 -24.24 -31.89
CA GLY A 318 22.22 -23.43 -33.10
C GLY A 318 23.43 -23.72 -34.00
N LEU A 319 24.60 -23.94 -33.41
CA LEU A 319 25.80 -24.35 -34.14
C LEU A 319 25.63 -25.71 -34.83
N LEU A 320 25.10 -26.72 -34.12
CA LEU A 320 24.88 -28.04 -34.70
C LEU A 320 23.86 -27.99 -35.84
N LEU A 321 22.78 -27.25 -35.70
CA LEU A 321 21.76 -27.08 -36.74
C LEU A 321 22.33 -26.39 -38.00
N VAL A 322 23.16 -25.35 -37.83
CA VAL A 322 23.82 -24.66 -38.95
C VAL A 322 24.75 -25.62 -39.70
N LEU A 323 25.58 -26.38 -38.97
CA LEU A 323 26.51 -27.33 -39.59
C LEU A 323 25.77 -28.52 -40.23
N LEU A 324 24.65 -28.96 -39.64
CA LEU A 324 23.79 -29.99 -40.21
C LEU A 324 23.17 -29.53 -41.53
N ALA A 325 22.62 -28.31 -41.57
CA ALA A 325 22.05 -27.73 -42.80
C ALA A 325 23.12 -27.51 -43.88
N GLN A 326 24.34 -27.08 -43.50
CA GLN A 326 25.46 -26.92 -44.42
C GLN A 326 25.85 -28.25 -45.06
N ARG A 327 25.92 -29.32 -44.25
CA ARG A 327 26.26 -30.68 -44.71
C ARG A 327 25.29 -31.21 -45.75
N LEU A 328 23.99 -30.97 -45.59
CA LEU A 328 22.98 -31.43 -46.55
C LEU A 328 22.98 -30.64 -47.86
N ARG A 329 23.45 -29.38 -47.84
CA ARG A 329 23.57 -28.54 -49.05
C ARG A 329 24.84 -28.85 -49.85
N THR A 330 25.92 -29.21 -49.18
CA THR A 330 27.21 -29.48 -49.81
C THR A 330 27.70 -30.87 -49.38
N PRO A 331 27.57 -31.89 -50.26
CA PRO A 331 27.92 -33.28 -49.95
C PRO A 331 29.41 -33.55 -49.69
N GLU A 332 30.27 -32.54 -49.59
CA GLU A 332 31.67 -32.66 -49.23
C GLU A 332 31.86 -33.01 -47.74
N ARG A 333 33.00 -33.67 -47.40
CA ARG A 333 33.35 -33.98 -46.01
C ARG A 333 33.54 -32.68 -45.22
N PHE A 334 33.09 -32.65 -43.97
CA PHE A 334 33.37 -31.52 -43.08
C PHE A 334 34.87 -31.24 -43.02
N SER A 335 35.22 -29.95 -43.00
CA SER A 335 36.60 -29.56 -42.72
C SER A 335 37.00 -30.03 -41.31
N ARG A 336 38.30 -30.27 -41.07
CA ARG A 336 38.82 -30.60 -39.72
C ARG A 336 38.39 -29.58 -38.65
N ARG A 337 38.23 -28.31 -39.03
CA ARG A 337 37.78 -27.24 -38.13
C ARG A 337 36.31 -27.40 -37.75
N GLU A 338 35.43 -27.71 -38.70
CA GLU A 338 34.01 -27.94 -38.45
C GLU A 338 33.77 -29.21 -37.64
N ALA A 339 34.41 -30.31 -38.01
CA ALA A 339 34.39 -31.55 -37.25
C ALA A 339 34.89 -31.34 -35.80
N GLY A 340 35.93 -30.52 -35.61
CA GLY A 340 36.44 -30.16 -34.29
C GLY A 340 35.45 -29.33 -33.45
N ARG A 341 34.65 -28.46 -34.08
CA ARG A 341 33.59 -27.69 -33.41
C ARG A 341 32.43 -28.60 -32.97
N VAL A 342 31.99 -29.51 -33.84
CA VAL A 342 30.99 -30.53 -33.50
C VAL A 342 31.51 -31.39 -32.37
N ARG A 343 32.74 -31.90 -32.47
CA ARG A 343 33.39 -32.74 -31.45
C ARG A 343 33.41 -32.08 -30.09
N LEU A 344 33.74 -30.78 -30.01
CA LEU A 344 33.72 -30.03 -28.76
C LEU A 344 32.31 -29.90 -28.16
N VAL A 345 31.28 -29.67 -28.99
CA VAL A 345 29.89 -29.58 -28.51
C VAL A 345 29.43 -30.92 -27.96
N LEU A 346 29.65 -32.01 -28.70
CA LEU A 346 29.31 -33.37 -28.26
C LEU A 346 30.07 -33.74 -26.98
N ALA A 347 31.37 -33.47 -26.93
CA ALA A 347 32.22 -33.74 -25.76
C ALA A 347 31.72 -33.08 -24.48
N ARG A 348 31.31 -31.80 -24.56
CA ARG A 348 30.76 -31.07 -23.42
C ARG A 348 29.36 -31.55 -23.05
N TYR A 349 28.55 -31.93 -24.03
CA TYR A 349 27.22 -32.50 -23.79
C TYR A 349 27.34 -33.83 -23.06
N VAL A 350 28.11 -34.79 -23.59
CA VAL A 350 28.29 -36.14 -23.03
C VAL A 350 28.94 -36.10 -21.64
N ALA A 351 29.87 -35.17 -21.42
CA ALA A 351 30.49 -34.97 -20.10
C ALA A 351 29.54 -34.35 -19.05
N THR A 352 28.43 -33.74 -19.48
CA THR A 352 27.48 -33.07 -18.58
C THR A 352 26.20 -33.87 -18.38
N HIS A 353 25.72 -34.54 -19.43
CA HIS A 353 24.42 -35.22 -19.45
C HIS A 353 24.52 -36.74 -19.69
N GLY A 354 25.67 -37.23 -20.15
CA GLY A 354 25.77 -38.57 -20.76
C GLY A 354 25.34 -38.56 -22.22
N VAL A 355 25.37 -39.73 -22.86
CA VAL A 355 24.79 -39.89 -24.21
C VAL A 355 23.26 -39.83 -24.13
N PRO A 356 22.55 -39.28 -25.14
CA PRO A 356 21.09 -39.11 -25.08
C PRO A 356 20.29 -40.36 -24.69
N ALA A 357 20.72 -41.54 -25.17
CA ALA A 357 20.07 -42.82 -24.89
C ALA A 357 20.42 -43.44 -23.52
N SER A 358 21.33 -42.83 -22.75
CA SER A 358 21.70 -43.36 -21.43
C SER A 358 20.60 -43.13 -20.39
N GLU A 359 20.44 -44.07 -19.44
CA GLU A 359 19.49 -43.95 -18.33
C GLU A 359 19.65 -42.65 -17.55
N SER A 360 20.89 -42.22 -17.31
CA SER A 360 21.18 -40.98 -16.58
C SER A 360 20.60 -39.74 -17.28
N CYS A 361 20.79 -39.65 -18.60
CA CYS A 361 20.25 -38.56 -19.41
C CYS A 361 18.71 -38.61 -19.43
N GLN A 362 18.13 -39.78 -19.69
CA GLN A 362 16.66 -39.95 -19.73
C GLN A 362 16.01 -39.61 -18.39
N ARG A 363 16.59 -40.05 -17.26
CA ARG A 363 16.13 -39.71 -15.91
C ARG A 363 16.22 -38.19 -15.66
N GLN A 364 17.33 -37.56 -16.04
CA GLN A 364 17.48 -36.10 -15.93
C GLN A 364 16.44 -35.35 -16.77
N ARG A 365 16.14 -35.83 -17.98
CA ARG A 365 15.12 -35.24 -18.86
C ARG A 365 13.71 -35.42 -18.31
N ALA A 366 13.37 -36.60 -17.79
CA ALA A 366 12.09 -36.84 -17.14
C ALA A 366 11.86 -35.88 -15.96
N LEU A 367 12.89 -35.68 -15.11
CA LEU A 367 12.84 -34.71 -14.00
C LEU A 367 12.66 -33.27 -14.48
N GLN A 368 13.42 -32.84 -15.49
CA GLN A 368 13.30 -31.50 -16.06
C GLN A 368 11.91 -31.28 -16.67
N TRP A 369 11.41 -32.25 -17.41
CA TRP A 369 10.08 -32.22 -18.02
C TRP A 369 8.99 -32.12 -16.96
N GLY A 370 9.08 -32.91 -15.87
CA GLY A 370 8.16 -32.83 -14.74
C GLY A 370 8.15 -31.44 -14.10
N HIS A 371 9.32 -30.85 -13.82
CA HIS A 371 9.42 -29.50 -13.27
C HIS A 371 8.88 -28.41 -14.22
N ALA A 372 9.16 -28.54 -15.52
CA ALA A 372 8.74 -27.56 -16.53
C ALA A 372 7.23 -27.60 -16.80
N ASN A 373 6.60 -28.78 -16.69
CA ASN A 373 5.16 -28.95 -16.89
C ASN A 373 4.33 -28.83 -15.61
N ALA A 374 4.96 -28.52 -14.48
CA ALA A 374 4.23 -28.20 -13.26
C ALA A 374 3.20 -27.07 -13.52
N PRO A 375 2.01 -27.15 -12.93
CA PRO A 375 1.00 -26.10 -13.03
C PRO A 375 1.54 -24.71 -12.72
N SER A 376 1.26 -23.76 -13.62
CA SER A 376 1.65 -22.37 -13.37
C SER A 376 0.77 -21.74 -12.28
N HIS A 377 1.34 -20.81 -11.51
CA HIS A 377 0.56 -20.03 -10.53
C HIS A 377 -0.61 -19.28 -11.18
N ARG A 378 -0.49 -18.92 -12.46
CA ARG A 378 -1.56 -18.28 -13.24
C ARG A 378 -2.74 -19.23 -13.47
N GLN A 379 -2.48 -20.48 -13.83
CA GLN A 379 -3.53 -21.49 -13.99
C GLN A 379 -4.23 -21.76 -12.66
N ILE A 380 -3.45 -21.94 -11.58
CA ILE A 380 -3.99 -22.13 -10.22
C ILE A 380 -4.84 -20.92 -9.80
N ALA A 381 -4.36 -19.69 -10.05
CA ALA A 381 -5.10 -18.47 -9.72
C ALA A 381 -6.44 -18.37 -10.46
N ARG A 382 -6.49 -18.76 -11.75
CA ARG A 382 -7.74 -18.78 -12.52
C ARG A 382 -8.75 -19.79 -11.99
N GLN A 383 -8.29 -20.97 -11.59
CA GLN A 383 -9.19 -21.97 -10.99
C GLN A 383 -9.76 -21.48 -9.66
N VAL A 384 -8.92 -20.92 -8.79
CA VAL A 384 -9.37 -20.33 -7.53
C VAL A 384 -10.33 -19.14 -7.76
N ALA A 385 -10.08 -18.33 -8.79
CA ALA A 385 -10.99 -17.26 -9.17
C ALA A 385 -12.36 -17.79 -9.64
N ALA A 386 -12.41 -18.96 -10.30
CA ALA A 386 -13.67 -19.58 -10.69
C ALA A 386 -14.48 -20.03 -9.46
N ARG A 387 -13.83 -20.63 -8.45
CA ARG A 387 -14.47 -20.98 -7.17
C ARG A 387 -15.02 -19.74 -6.45
N LEU A 388 -14.24 -18.67 -6.38
CA LEU A 388 -14.64 -17.42 -5.72
C LEU A 388 -15.87 -16.76 -6.35
N ARG A 389 -16.13 -16.94 -7.65
CA ARG A 389 -17.32 -16.36 -8.31
C ARG A 389 -18.64 -16.96 -7.80
N ALA A 390 -18.60 -18.09 -7.09
CA ALA A 390 -19.79 -18.65 -6.45
C ALA A 390 -20.20 -17.87 -5.18
N HIS A 391 -19.35 -16.96 -4.69
CA HIS A 391 -19.64 -16.11 -3.54
C HIS A 391 -20.05 -14.69 -3.95
N PRO A 392 -20.80 -13.96 -3.10
CA PRO A 392 -21.16 -12.57 -3.38
C PRO A 392 -19.93 -11.69 -3.66
N ALA A 393 -19.96 -10.95 -4.76
CA ALA A 393 -18.79 -10.22 -5.25
C ALA A 393 -18.36 -9.06 -4.34
N ASP A 394 -19.31 -8.44 -3.63
CA ASP A 394 -19.09 -7.24 -2.82
C ASP A 394 -18.85 -7.57 -1.32
N GLU A 395 -18.57 -8.82 -0.99
CA GLU A 395 -18.41 -9.31 0.40
C GLU A 395 -17.11 -10.07 0.64
N GLY A 396 -16.72 -10.15 1.92
CA GLY A 396 -15.73 -11.10 2.42
C GLY A 396 -16.29 -12.52 2.59
N LEU A 397 -15.40 -13.51 2.59
CA LEU A 397 -15.73 -14.92 2.83
C LEU A 397 -15.76 -15.22 4.32
N GLU A 398 -16.75 -16.00 4.76
CA GLU A 398 -16.80 -16.50 6.13
C GLU A 398 -15.69 -17.51 6.43
N ASP A 399 -15.36 -18.34 5.42
CA ASP A 399 -14.29 -19.31 5.43
C ASP A 399 -13.56 -19.29 4.08
N THR A 400 -12.23 -19.40 4.13
CA THR A 400 -11.39 -19.49 2.93
C THR A 400 -10.99 -20.93 2.59
N ASP A 401 -11.13 -21.88 3.51
CA ASP A 401 -10.59 -23.22 3.35
C ASP A 401 -11.27 -23.96 2.20
N GLY A 402 -12.59 -23.85 2.05
CA GLY A 402 -13.33 -24.42 0.90
C GLY A 402 -12.80 -23.97 -0.46
N VAL A 403 -12.41 -22.70 -0.59
CA VAL A 403 -11.87 -22.12 -1.83
C VAL A 403 -10.41 -22.56 -2.06
N LEU A 404 -9.69 -22.88 -0.98
CA LEU A 404 -8.25 -23.19 -0.96
C LEU A 404 -7.93 -24.68 -1.00
N LEU A 405 -8.95 -25.54 -1.17
CA LEU A 405 -8.79 -26.98 -1.36
C LEU A 405 -7.90 -27.30 -2.57
N PRO A 406 -7.22 -28.46 -2.59
CA PRO A 406 -6.58 -28.97 -3.79
C PRO A 406 -7.56 -29.04 -4.98
N VAL A 407 -7.05 -29.07 -6.21
CA VAL A 407 -7.88 -29.26 -7.42
C VAL A 407 -8.63 -30.59 -7.33
N GLN A 408 -9.95 -30.55 -7.48
CA GLN A 408 -10.85 -31.71 -7.42
C GLN A 408 -10.98 -32.39 -8.79
N PRO A 409 -11.39 -33.67 -8.85
CA PRO A 409 -11.51 -34.43 -10.10
C PRO A 409 -12.35 -33.71 -11.18
N GLU A 410 -13.51 -33.18 -10.81
CA GLU A 410 -14.45 -32.48 -11.69
C GLU A 410 -13.89 -31.18 -12.28
N GLU A 411 -12.88 -30.59 -11.65
CA GLU A 411 -12.26 -29.34 -12.09
C GLU A 411 -11.13 -29.56 -13.09
N THR A 412 -10.60 -30.79 -13.18
CA THR A 412 -9.44 -31.16 -13.99
C THR A 412 -9.66 -30.81 -15.47
N TRP A 413 -10.83 -31.16 -16.01
CA TRP A 413 -11.15 -30.91 -17.43
C TRP A 413 -11.26 -29.42 -17.76
N ALA A 414 -11.98 -28.66 -16.93
CA ALA A 414 -12.22 -27.23 -17.19
C ALA A 414 -10.96 -26.36 -16.95
N SER A 415 -10.09 -26.76 -16.02
CA SER A 415 -8.92 -25.99 -15.61
C SER A 415 -7.62 -26.39 -16.32
N GLY A 416 -7.55 -27.62 -16.85
CA GLY A 416 -6.33 -28.24 -17.35
C GLY A 416 -5.28 -28.49 -16.27
N LEU A 417 -5.69 -28.50 -14.99
CA LEU A 417 -4.83 -28.77 -13.84
C LEU A 417 -4.99 -30.23 -13.41
N PRO A 418 -3.91 -30.95 -13.06
CA PRO A 418 -4.02 -32.28 -12.48
C PRO A 418 -4.78 -32.27 -11.14
N GLU A 419 -5.53 -33.34 -10.88
CA GLU A 419 -6.14 -33.62 -9.58
C GLU A 419 -5.10 -33.53 -8.45
N GLY A 420 -5.50 -33.02 -7.29
CA GLY A 420 -4.64 -32.89 -6.12
C GLY A 420 -3.63 -31.73 -6.20
N THR A 421 -3.64 -30.93 -7.28
CA THR A 421 -2.78 -29.74 -7.38
C THR A 421 -3.07 -28.78 -6.23
N LEU A 422 -2.05 -28.48 -5.42
CA LEU A 422 -2.17 -27.58 -4.27
C LEU A 422 -2.23 -26.10 -4.68
N VAL A 423 -3.00 -25.31 -3.92
CA VAL A 423 -3.03 -23.86 -4.10
C VAL A 423 -1.72 -23.23 -3.60
N SER A 424 -1.04 -22.48 -4.48
CA SER A 424 0.24 -21.85 -4.16
C SER A 424 0.12 -20.81 -3.03
N ALA A 425 1.19 -20.62 -2.24
CA ALA A 425 1.21 -19.66 -1.14
C ALA A 425 0.92 -18.21 -1.59
N SER A 426 1.25 -17.86 -2.84
CA SER A 426 0.93 -16.53 -3.38
C SER A 426 -0.56 -16.36 -3.65
N VAL A 427 -1.25 -17.41 -4.14
CA VAL A 427 -2.69 -17.39 -4.35
C VAL A 427 -3.42 -17.45 -3.02
N ARG A 428 -2.99 -18.32 -2.10
CA ARG A 428 -3.49 -18.42 -0.72
C ARG A 428 -3.51 -17.05 -0.02
N ARG A 429 -2.38 -16.33 -0.06
CA ARG A 429 -2.29 -14.98 0.53
C ARG A 429 -3.27 -13.98 -0.09
N LYS A 430 -3.57 -14.08 -1.38
CA LYS A 430 -4.59 -13.21 -2.02
C LYS A 430 -5.99 -13.56 -1.53
N VAL A 431 -6.34 -14.84 -1.45
CA VAL A 431 -7.65 -15.30 -0.96
C VAL A 431 -7.85 -14.96 0.52
N GLN A 432 -6.84 -15.13 1.37
CA GLN A 432 -6.92 -14.82 2.80
C GLN A 432 -7.29 -13.35 3.09
N ARG A 433 -7.04 -12.42 2.16
CA ARG A 433 -7.45 -11.01 2.30
C ARG A 433 -8.96 -10.82 2.20
N CYS A 434 -9.68 -11.81 1.67
CA CYS A 434 -11.13 -11.84 1.64
C CYS A 434 -11.74 -12.42 2.91
N LEU A 435 -10.95 -13.00 3.82
CA LEU A 435 -11.51 -13.55 5.05
C LEU A 435 -12.17 -12.44 5.86
N ALA A 436 -13.47 -12.61 6.14
CA ALA A 436 -14.20 -11.79 7.10
C ALA A 436 -13.83 -12.28 8.51
N ALA A 437 -13.11 -11.49 9.31
CA ALA A 437 -12.74 -11.87 10.68
C ALA A 437 -12.65 -10.64 11.59
N THR A 438 -12.43 -10.85 12.88
CA THR A 438 -12.15 -9.73 13.79
C THR A 438 -10.80 -9.09 13.45
N LEU A 439 -10.61 -7.80 13.80
CA LEU A 439 -9.34 -7.12 13.57
C LEU A 439 -8.15 -7.87 14.21
N GLN A 440 -8.33 -8.40 15.41
CA GLN A 440 -7.31 -9.15 16.13
C GLN A 440 -6.92 -10.44 15.39
N GLU A 441 -7.90 -11.17 14.84
CA GLU A 441 -7.63 -12.36 14.05
C GLU A 441 -6.91 -12.03 12.73
N LEU A 442 -7.30 -10.96 12.04
CA LEU A 442 -6.62 -10.54 10.81
C LEU A 442 -5.18 -10.09 11.04
N VAL A 443 -4.89 -9.46 12.19
CA VAL A 443 -3.52 -9.14 12.62
C VAL A 443 -2.75 -10.44 12.90
N ARG A 444 -3.32 -11.36 13.68
CA ARG A 444 -2.70 -12.66 14.02
C ARG A 444 -2.38 -13.49 12.77
N LEU A 445 -3.26 -13.48 11.77
CA LEU A 445 -3.08 -14.19 10.50
C LEU A 445 -2.12 -13.49 9.53
N GLY A 446 -1.61 -12.30 9.88
CA GLY A 446 -0.73 -11.52 9.01
C GLY A 446 -1.43 -10.92 7.79
N VAL A 447 -2.76 -10.84 7.79
CA VAL A 447 -3.55 -10.14 6.76
C VAL A 447 -3.45 -8.62 6.98
N VAL A 448 -3.52 -8.18 8.23
CA VAL A 448 -3.25 -6.80 8.65
C VAL A 448 -1.81 -6.70 9.13
N THR A 449 -0.93 -6.18 8.27
CA THR A 449 0.52 -6.13 8.54
C THR A 449 1.02 -4.78 9.05
N SER A 450 0.13 -3.78 9.16
CA SER A 450 0.48 -2.46 9.67
C SER A 450 -0.74 -1.69 10.17
N ALA A 451 -0.50 -0.66 10.99
CA ALA A 451 -1.52 0.28 11.44
C ALA A 451 -2.19 1.04 10.26
N GLU A 452 -1.49 1.23 9.14
CA GLU A 452 -2.08 1.86 7.94
C GLU A 452 -3.10 0.93 7.29
N VAL A 453 -2.82 -0.38 7.23
CA VAL A 453 -3.80 -1.36 6.75
C VAL A 453 -4.97 -1.46 7.73
N LEU A 454 -4.71 -1.50 9.04
CA LEU A 454 -5.73 -1.49 10.07
C LEU A 454 -6.71 -0.30 9.91
N ALA A 455 -6.16 0.90 9.66
CA ALA A 455 -6.94 2.11 9.45
C ALA A 455 -7.91 2.04 8.25
N THR A 456 -7.60 1.22 7.24
CA THR A 456 -8.50 1.04 6.09
C THR A 456 -9.71 0.16 6.40
N LEU A 457 -9.66 -0.63 7.48
CA LEU A 457 -10.74 -1.53 7.88
C LEU A 457 -11.70 -0.90 8.88
N LEU A 458 -11.21 0.03 9.71
CA LEU A 458 -12.02 0.68 10.75
C LEU A 458 -13.31 1.34 10.24
N PRO A 459 -13.37 1.96 9.05
CA PRO A 459 -14.62 2.51 8.55
C PRO A 459 -15.77 1.51 8.49
N GLN A 460 -15.51 0.21 8.28
CA GLN A 460 -16.54 -0.84 8.28
C GLN A 460 -17.19 -0.98 9.68
N ILE A 461 -16.42 -0.78 10.75
CA ILE A 461 -16.90 -0.86 12.14
C ILE A 461 -17.55 0.48 12.54
N THR A 462 -16.88 1.61 12.27
CA THR A 462 -17.40 2.94 12.63
C THR A 462 -18.73 3.23 11.95
N ALA A 463 -18.87 2.89 10.66
CA ALA A 463 -20.13 3.04 9.92
C ALA A 463 -21.27 2.26 10.58
N ARG A 464 -21.01 1.03 11.01
CA ARG A 464 -21.97 0.16 11.68
C ARG A 464 -22.40 0.73 13.04
N LEU A 465 -21.46 1.13 13.88
CA LEU A 465 -21.78 1.73 15.20
C LEU A 465 -22.68 2.96 15.05
N ARG A 466 -22.40 3.80 14.03
CA ARG A 466 -23.24 4.96 13.73
C ARG A 466 -24.63 4.57 13.23
N SER A 467 -24.75 3.52 12.41
CA SER A 467 -26.04 2.98 11.97
C SER A 467 -26.86 2.44 13.14
N GLU A 468 -26.25 1.66 14.03
CA GLU A 468 -26.92 1.06 15.19
C GLU A 468 -27.41 2.14 16.18
N GLY A 469 -26.73 3.28 16.24
CA GLY A 469 -27.11 4.44 17.03
C GLY A 469 -28.32 5.22 16.49
N MET A 470 -28.79 4.97 15.28
CA MET A 470 -29.98 5.65 14.70
C MET A 470 -31.28 4.92 15.06
N VAL A 471 -32.37 5.68 15.22
CA VAL A 471 -33.70 5.11 15.50
C VAL A 471 -34.31 4.46 14.25
N ASP A 472 -34.16 5.11 13.09
CA ASP A 472 -34.61 4.58 11.79
C ASP A 472 -33.49 3.77 11.14
N GLU A 473 -33.73 2.47 10.94
CA GLU A 473 -32.77 1.53 10.35
C GLU A 473 -32.42 1.89 8.90
N ALA A 474 -33.38 2.36 8.10
CA ALA A 474 -33.12 2.74 6.71
C ALA A 474 -32.19 3.97 6.64
N CYS A 475 -32.40 4.93 7.55
CA CYS A 475 -31.53 6.09 7.71
C CYS A 475 -30.13 5.68 8.20
N GLY A 476 -30.08 4.74 9.16
CA GLY A 476 -28.84 4.14 9.66
C GLY A 476 -27.98 3.53 8.56
N ARG A 477 -28.59 2.68 7.72
CA ARG A 477 -27.91 2.05 6.57
C ARG A 477 -27.41 3.07 5.55
N LEU A 478 -28.22 4.09 5.23
CA LEU A 478 -27.81 5.16 4.32
C LEU A 478 -26.60 5.93 4.87
N TYR A 479 -26.66 6.31 6.15
CA TYR A 479 -25.57 7.00 6.82
C TYR A 479 -24.28 6.17 6.78
N ALA A 480 -24.37 4.87 7.09
CA ALA A 480 -23.23 3.96 7.03
C ALA A 480 -22.63 3.85 5.62
N ALA A 481 -23.46 3.74 4.59
CA ALA A 481 -23.02 3.67 3.20
C ALA A 481 -22.28 4.96 2.78
N ILE A 482 -22.84 6.13 3.08
CA ILE A 482 -22.20 7.43 2.80
C ILE A 482 -20.90 7.58 3.59
N TYR A 483 -20.89 7.20 4.88
CA TYR A 483 -19.68 7.23 5.71
C TYR A 483 -18.56 6.38 5.11
N ALA A 484 -18.86 5.12 4.75
CA ALA A 484 -17.90 4.21 4.17
C ALA A 484 -17.31 4.77 2.86
N ALA A 485 -18.16 5.24 1.95
CA ALA A 485 -17.75 5.87 0.70
C ALA A 485 -16.85 7.10 0.94
N PHE A 486 -17.25 7.96 1.89
CA PHE A 486 -16.50 9.17 2.22
C PHE A 486 -15.11 8.87 2.79
N ARG A 487 -14.96 7.81 3.58
CA ARG A 487 -13.67 7.39 4.17
C ARG A 487 -12.72 6.72 3.20
N GLN A 488 -13.24 6.14 2.11
CA GLN A 488 -12.42 5.59 1.04
C GLN A 488 -11.77 6.66 0.14
N ARG A 489 -12.21 7.92 0.26
CA ARG A 489 -11.66 9.04 -0.53
C ARG A 489 -10.20 9.27 -0.23
N ARG A 490 -9.45 9.59 -1.28
CA ARG A 490 -8.03 9.94 -1.19
C ARG A 490 -7.88 11.35 -0.62
N SER A 491 -6.86 11.54 0.21
CA SER A 491 -6.53 12.85 0.78
C SER A 491 -5.93 13.77 -0.27
N LEU A 492 -6.42 15.01 -0.32
CA LEU A 492 -5.85 16.13 -1.07
C LEU A 492 -4.57 16.67 -0.44
N LEU A 493 -3.69 17.20 -1.30
CA LEU A 493 -2.61 18.09 -0.92
C LEU A 493 -3.22 19.46 -0.58
N LEU A 494 -3.12 19.86 0.68
CA LEU A 494 -3.59 21.15 1.18
C LEU A 494 -2.44 21.94 1.78
N LEU A 495 -2.42 23.23 1.51
CA LEU A 495 -1.49 24.20 2.07
C LEU A 495 -2.24 25.20 2.98
N ASN A 496 -1.50 26.08 3.64
CA ASN A 496 -2.04 27.16 4.47
C ASN A 496 -2.94 26.71 5.64
N LEU A 497 -2.70 25.50 6.18
CA LEU A 497 -3.55 24.88 7.20
C LEU A 497 -5.00 24.66 6.75
N ALA A 498 -5.26 24.68 5.44
CA ALA A 498 -6.58 24.38 4.89
C ALA A 498 -6.99 22.95 5.29
N ARG A 499 -8.30 22.79 5.51
CA ARG A 499 -8.92 21.50 5.85
C ARG A 499 -9.70 20.98 4.67
N GLN A 500 -9.64 19.66 4.46
CA GLN A 500 -10.51 19.01 3.49
C GLN A 500 -11.96 19.09 3.97
N VAL A 501 -12.89 18.93 3.03
CA VAL A 501 -14.30 18.79 3.37
C VAL A 501 -14.47 17.66 4.38
N GLN A 502 -15.14 17.97 5.48
CA GLN A 502 -15.53 17.07 6.54
C GLN A 502 -16.86 16.40 6.20
N LEU A 503 -17.16 15.31 6.90
CA LEU A 503 -18.31 14.49 6.58
C LEU A 503 -19.61 15.26 6.85
N GLU A 504 -19.60 16.04 7.92
CA GLU A 504 -20.67 16.88 8.41
C GLU A 504 -20.90 18.12 7.52
N GLU A 505 -20.01 18.40 6.58
CA GLU A 505 -20.13 19.50 5.61
C GLU A 505 -20.82 19.09 4.30
N LEU A 506 -21.15 17.80 4.13
CA LEU A 506 -21.94 17.33 3.00
C LEU A 506 -23.38 17.84 3.13
N PRO A 507 -23.95 18.55 2.14
CA PRO A 507 -25.29 19.16 2.28
C PRO A 507 -26.38 18.17 2.69
N TRP A 508 -26.38 16.99 2.07
CA TRP A 508 -27.37 15.94 2.35
C TRP A 508 -27.18 15.27 3.71
N LEU A 509 -25.94 15.10 4.16
CA LEU A 509 -25.67 14.48 5.46
C LEU A 509 -25.87 15.46 6.61
N ALA A 510 -25.50 16.73 6.43
CA ALA A 510 -25.80 17.80 7.38
C ALA A 510 -27.32 17.94 7.60
N ALA A 511 -28.11 17.82 6.52
CA ALA A 511 -29.56 17.79 6.59
C ALA A 511 -30.08 16.54 7.32
N LEU A 512 -29.56 15.34 6.99
CA LEU A 512 -29.93 14.11 7.71
C LEU A 512 -29.57 14.19 9.20
N ASP A 513 -28.37 14.64 9.56
CA ASP A 513 -27.91 14.72 10.95
C ASP A 513 -28.75 15.68 11.79
N ARG A 514 -29.24 16.78 11.19
CA ARG A 514 -30.12 17.74 11.89
C ARG A 514 -31.50 17.17 12.21
N HIS A 515 -32.00 16.28 11.36
CA HIS A 515 -33.40 15.82 11.39
C HIS A 515 -33.55 14.36 11.84
N SER A 516 -32.47 13.59 11.92
CA SER A 516 -32.47 12.21 12.38
C SER A 516 -32.45 12.14 13.91
N ARG A 517 -33.31 11.30 14.48
CA ARG A 517 -33.24 10.94 15.90
C ARG A 517 -32.17 9.87 16.12
N ARG A 518 -31.20 10.13 17.00
CA ARG A 518 -30.27 9.12 17.51
C ARG A 518 -30.77 8.59 18.83
N LYS A 519 -30.47 7.32 19.10
CA LYS A 519 -30.79 6.64 20.37
C LYS A 519 -30.11 7.32 21.57
N ALA A 520 -29.04 8.07 21.33
CA ALA A 520 -28.21 8.74 22.33
C ALA A 520 -28.38 10.28 22.35
N ASP A 521 -29.47 10.85 21.82
CA ASP A 521 -29.67 12.32 21.72
C ASP A 521 -29.77 13.08 23.08
N ALA A 522 -29.53 12.41 24.21
CA ALA A 522 -29.30 13.10 25.49
C ALA A 522 -27.88 13.73 25.50
N PRO A 523 -27.73 15.06 25.69
CA PRO A 523 -26.43 15.70 25.76
C PRO A 523 -25.55 15.07 26.85
N GLY A 524 -24.35 14.58 26.49
CA GLY A 524 -23.42 13.94 27.41
C GLY A 524 -23.59 12.43 27.61
N ALA A 525 -24.48 11.78 26.84
CA ALA A 525 -24.60 10.32 26.87
C ALA A 525 -23.38 9.66 26.18
N THR A 526 -22.60 8.93 26.96
CA THR A 526 -21.52 8.08 26.46
C THR A 526 -22.10 6.84 25.78
N ASP A 527 -21.65 6.51 24.57
CA ASP A 527 -21.93 5.20 23.96
C ASP A 527 -20.86 4.19 24.45
N PRO A 528 -21.21 3.25 25.36
CA PRO A 528 -20.25 2.32 25.92
C PRO A 528 -19.72 1.33 24.87
N ALA A 529 -20.49 1.00 23.84
CA ALA A 529 -20.05 0.10 22.78
C ALA A 529 -19.00 0.78 21.90
N ALA A 530 -19.22 2.05 21.54
CA ALA A 530 -18.25 2.84 20.79
C ALA A 530 -16.96 3.10 21.60
N LEU A 531 -17.08 3.40 22.90
CA LEU A 531 -15.92 3.57 23.80
C LEU A 531 -15.10 2.28 23.91
N GLN A 532 -15.77 1.13 24.05
CA GLN A 532 -15.10 -0.16 24.12
C GLN A 532 -14.36 -0.48 22.82
N VAL A 533 -14.98 -0.26 21.66
CA VAL A 533 -14.33 -0.44 20.35
C VAL A 533 -13.13 0.50 20.21
N LEU A 534 -13.26 1.77 20.61
CA LEU A 534 -12.16 2.73 20.60
C LEU A 534 -10.97 2.23 21.44
N ARG A 535 -11.22 1.75 22.66
CA ARG A 535 -10.18 1.16 23.52
C ARG A 535 -9.54 -0.07 22.89
N GLU A 536 -10.35 -1.01 22.40
CA GLU A 536 -9.87 -2.24 21.75
C GLU A 536 -8.97 -1.93 20.54
N VAL A 537 -9.37 -0.98 19.70
CA VAL A 537 -8.60 -0.57 18.51
C VAL A 537 -7.30 0.12 18.89
N VAL A 538 -7.30 1.01 19.89
CA VAL A 538 -6.07 1.67 20.37
C VAL A 538 -5.11 0.64 20.94
N VAL A 539 -5.59 -0.24 21.82
CA VAL A 539 -4.76 -1.30 22.42
C VAL A 539 -4.21 -2.23 21.34
N LEU A 540 -5.05 -2.68 20.39
CA LEU A 540 -4.60 -3.53 19.28
C LEU A 540 -3.54 -2.83 18.42
N SER A 541 -3.74 -1.54 18.11
CA SER A 541 -2.81 -0.76 17.29
C SER A 541 -1.44 -0.65 17.95
N LEU A 542 -1.42 -0.32 19.25
CA LEU A 542 -0.19 -0.15 20.01
C LEU A 542 0.52 -1.48 20.28
N THR A 543 -0.22 -2.55 20.58
CA THR A 543 0.37 -3.86 20.89
C THR A 543 0.87 -4.59 19.64
N ALA A 544 0.19 -4.46 18.50
CA ALA A 544 0.60 -5.10 17.26
C ALA A 544 1.70 -4.33 16.50
N PHE A 545 1.75 -3.00 16.68
CA PHE A 545 2.69 -2.13 15.95
C PHE A 545 3.36 -1.08 16.87
N PRO A 546 3.96 -1.48 18.00
CA PRO A 546 4.43 -0.55 19.04
C PRO A 546 5.53 0.41 18.55
N PHE A 547 6.23 0.05 17.48
CA PHE A 547 7.32 0.82 16.88
C PHE A 547 6.86 1.84 15.82
N ALA A 548 5.60 1.78 15.34
CA ALA A 548 5.09 2.65 14.28
C ALA A 548 4.21 3.77 14.84
N ILE A 549 4.41 5.00 14.37
CA ILE A 549 3.49 6.11 14.65
C ILE A 549 2.09 5.83 14.10
N LEU A 550 1.07 6.38 14.75
CA LEU A 550 -0.32 6.24 14.31
C LEU A 550 -0.53 6.97 12.98
N PRO A 551 -0.91 6.28 11.90
CA PRO A 551 -1.08 6.94 10.62
C PRO A 551 -2.25 7.92 10.61
N ASN A 552 -2.19 8.96 9.77
CA ASN A 552 -3.22 10.00 9.69
C ASN A 552 -4.63 9.47 9.38
N LYS A 553 -4.77 8.31 8.72
CA LYS A 553 -6.08 7.65 8.56
C LYS A 553 -6.58 7.08 9.88
N LEU A 554 -5.71 6.42 10.64
CA LEU A 554 -6.05 5.86 11.94
C LEU A 554 -6.45 6.98 12.91
N VAL A 555 -5.67 8.05 12.98
CA VAL A 555 -5.96 9.22 13.81
C VAL A 555 -7.36 9.78 13.54
N ARG A 556 -7.75 9.93 12.26
CA ARG A 556 -9.08 10.41 11.86
C ARG A 556 -10.22 9.46 12.26
N GLU A 557 -10.00 8.15 12.16
CA GLU A 557 -11.00 7.16 12.60
C GLU A 557 -11.11 7.09 14.12
N LEU A 558 -10.00 7.18 14.86
CA LEU A 558 -10.01 7.25 16.33
C LEU A 558 -10.75 8.50 16.82
N ASP A 559 -10.54 9.64 16.19
CA ASP A 559 -11.25 10.89 16.46
C ASP A 559 -12.76 10.77 16.16
N ALA A 560 -13.12 10.13 15.04
CA ALA A 560 -14.52 9.84 14.69
C ALA A 560 -15.21 8.90 15.69
N LEU A 561 -14.49 7.88 16.17
CA LEU A 561 -14.96 6.96 17.22
C LEU A 561 -15.07 7.65 18.58
N ALA A 562 -14.13 8.54 18.95
CA ALA A 562 -14.21 9.32 20.19
C ALA A 562 -15.45 10.22 20.22
N ARG A 563 -15.76 10.90 19.10
CA ARG A 563 -16.99 11.66 18.95
C ARG A 563 -18.23 10.78 19.08
N THR A 564 -18.24 9.60 18.44
CA THR A 564 -19.35 8.64 18.57
C THR A 564 -19.49 8.11 20.00
N ALA A 565 -18.38 7.93 20.73
CA ALA A 565 -18.36 7.51 22.13
C ALA A 565 -18.76 8.62 23.12
N GLY A 566 -18.96 9.86 22.67
CA GLY A 566 -19.31 10.98 23.55
C GLY A 566 -18.14 11.60 24.32
N LEU A 567 -16.89 11.29 23.96
CA LEU A 567 -15.70 11.87 24.61
C LEU A 567 -15.38 13.30 24.15
N GLY A 568 -16.08 13.80 23.13
CA GLY A 568 -15.79 15.08 22.50
C GLY A 568 -14.56 15.04 21.59
N ASP A 569 -14.02 16.21 21.26
CA ASP A 569 -12.85 16.32 20.39
C ASP A 569 -11.56 16.05 21.17
N MET A 570 -10.95 14.90 20.92
CA MET A 570 -9.59 14.61 21.39
C MET A 570 -8.59 15.38 20.52
N PRO A 571 -7.58 16.06 21.11
CA PRO A 571 -6.60 16.80 20.32
C PRO A 571 -5.55 15.84 19.70
N LEU A 572 -6.00 14.93 18.83
CA LEU A 572 -5.10 14.03 18.12
C LEU A 572 -4.44 14.77 16.94
N THR A 573 -3.12 14.67 16.89
CA THR A 573 -2.23 15.34 15.94
C THR A 573 -1.88 14.44 14.75
N GLU A 574 -1.81 15.03 13.56
CA GLU A 574 -1.37 14.34 12.35
C GLU A 574 0.16 14.33 12.21
N GLU A 575 0.70 13.30 11.54
CA GLU A 575 2.06 13.33 10.99
C GLU A 575 2.11 14.39 9.88
N VAL A 576 2.95 15.40 10.09
CA VAL A 576 3.18 16.49 9.14
C VAL A 576 4.36 16.14 8.24
N ALA A 577 4.20 16.34 6.93
CA ALA A 577 5.30 16.14 5.98
C ALA A 577 6.22 17.38 5.92
N ALA A 578 7.52 17.17 6.11
CA ALA A 578 8.53 18.24 6.17
C ALA A 578 8.64 19.06 4.87
N GLU A 579 8.34 18.45 3.72
CA GLU A 579 8.36 19.08 2.39
C GLU A 579 7.24 20.11 2.17
N ILE A 580 6.17 20.04 2.97
CA ILE A 580 5.00 20.94 2.87
C ILE A 580 4.76 21.73 4.16
N PHE A 581 5.68 21.62 5.12
CA PHE A 581 5.56 22.29 6.40
C PHE A 581 5.87 23.77 6.27
N MET A 582 4.94 24.58 6.77
CA MET A 582 4.97 26.04 6.64
C MET A 582 5.54 26.76 7.87
N GLY A 583 6.23 26.04 8.74
CA GLY A 583 6.85 26.62 9.94
C GLY A 583 5.90 26.88 11.12
N ARG A 584 4.61 26.54 11.00
CA ARG A 584 3.60 26.77 12.04
C ARG A 584 2.67 25.57 12.25
N PHE A 585 2.19 25.41 13.47
CA PHE A 585 1.19 24.41 13.86
C PHE A 585 -0.11 25.07 14.32
N SER A 586 -1.23 24.36 14.19
CA SER A 586 -2.54 24.84 14.68
C SER A 586 -2.68 24.66 16.20
N ALA A 587 -3.66 25.34 16.81
CA ALA A 587 -3.95 25.28 18.25
C ALA A 587 -4.19 23.86 18.79
N LYS A 588 -4.62 22.94 17.93
CA LYS A 588 -4.80 21.52 18.26
C LYS A 588 -3.49 20.88 18.74
N TYR A 589 -2.35 21.24 18.14
CA TYR A 589 -1.05 20.68 18.53
C TYR A 589 -0.61 21.16 19.91
N ALA A 590 -0.87 22.42 20.25
CA ALA A 590 -0.65 22.95 21.59
C ALA A 590 -1.54 22.25 22.63
N SER A 591 -2.81 21.99 22.28
CA SER A 591 -3.75 21.20 23.11
C SER A 591 -3.21 19.81 23.41
N ALA A 592 -2.71 19.13 22.39
CA ALA A 592 -2.13 17.80 22.52
C ALA A 592 -0.89 17.82 23.42
N ALA A 593 -0.03 18.83 23.27
CA ALA A 593 1.20 18.97 24.06
C ALA A 593 0.91 19.19 25.54
N LEU A 594 -0.10 20.00 25.89
CA LEU A 594 -0.50 20.17 27.28
C LEU A 594 -1.09 18.91 27.89
N GLN A 595 -1.94 18.20 27.15
CA GLN A 595 -2.48 16.93 27.63
C GLN A 595 -1.36 15.90 27.80
N ALA A 596 -0.41 15.86 26.86
CA ALA A 596 0.75 14.99 26.96
C ALA A 596 1.62 15.31 28.18
N TRP A 597 1.86 16.59 28.45
CA TRP A 597 2.63 17.04 29.62
C TRP A 597 2.04 16.52 30.93
N ARG A 598 0.72 16.58 31.11
CA ARG A 598 0.05 16.07 32.32
C ARG A 598 0.30 14.57 32.57
N VAL A 599 0.59 13.82 31.53
CA VAL A 599 0.84 12.37 31.59
C VAL A 599 2.33 12.07 31.79
N VAL A 600 3.22 12.83 31.15
CA VAL A 600 4.67 12.52 31.13
C VAL A 600 5.50 13.38 32.09
N GLN A 601 4.93 14.42 32.70
CA GLN A 601 5.64 15.27 33.66
C GLN A 601 6.22 14.42 34.79
N GLY A 602 7.50 14.64 35.07
CA GLY A 602 8.23 13.91 36.13
C GLY A 602 8.61 12.47 35.77
N THR A 603 8.28 11.96 34.58
CA THR A 603 8.67 10.61 34.12
C THR A 603 10.00 10.60 33.36
N ILE A 604 10.55 9.41 33.10
CA ILE A 604 11.72 9.21 32.23
C ILE A 604 11.58 9.87 30.85
N TYR A 605 10.37 9.98 30.31
CA TYR A 605 10.14 10.60 29.00
C TYR A 605 10.48 12.09 29.02
N ALA A 606 9.99 12.83 30.03
CA ALA A 606 10.28 14.25 30.18
C ALA A 606 11.77 14.49 30.45
N ARG A 607 12.40 13.64 31.28
CA ARG A 607 13.84 13.71 31.60
C ARG A 607 14.72 13.41 30.37
N TYR A 608 14.39 12.39 29.58
CA TYR A 608 15.15 12.00 28.40
C TYR A 608 15.15 13.09 27.33
N TYR A 609 13.98 13.70 27.06
CA TYR A 609 13.86 14.73 26.03
C TYR A 609 14.10 16.16 26.56
N GLY A 610 14.42 16.34 27.84
CA GLY A 610 14.59 17.65 28.46
C GLY A 610 13.36 18.55 28.27
N ILE A 611 12.17 18.03 28.58
CA ILE A 611 10.91 18.76 28.43
C ILE A 611 10.65 19.52 29.72
N GLU A 612 10.71 20.85 29.64
CA GLU A 612 10.32 21.77 30.70
C GLU A 612 9.25 22.69 30.14
N LEU A 613 8.01 22.54 30.62
CA LEU A 613 6.92 23.47 30.32
C LEU A 613 6.67 24.29 31.57
N ASP A 614 6.86 25.61 31.45
CA ASP A 614 6.66 26.56 32.54
C ASP A 614 5.24 26.47 33.09
N ALA A 615 5.11 26.44 34.41
CA ALA A 615 3.82 26.43 35.10
C ALA A 615 2.97 27.64 34.70
N GLU A 616 3.57 28.81 34.42
CA GLU A 616 2.87 30.00 33.92
C GLU A 616 2.40 29.85 32.47
N LEU A 617 3.15 29.16 31.59
CA LEU A 617 2.70 28.83 30.22
C LEU A 617 1.52 27.84 30.22
N VAL A 618 1.52 26.90 31.19
CA VAL A 618 0.45 25.92 31.42
C VAL A 618 -0.80 26.57 32.06
N THR A 619 -0.63 27.60 32.92
CA THR A 619 -1.73 28.26 33.65
C THR A 619 -2.29 29.52 32.97
N SER A 620 -1.49 30.30 32.22
CA SER A 620 -1.90 31.60 31.65
C SER A 620 -2.35 31.58 30.18
N SER A 621 -2.25 30.44 29.46
CA SER A 621 -2.60 30.37 28.01
C SER A 621 -3.73 29.39 27.63
N TRP A 622 -4.62 29.03 28.57
CA TRP A 622 -5.74 28.11 28.29
C TRP A 622 -7.13 28.60 28.73
N LEU A 623 -7.21 29.64 29.57
CA LEU A 623 -8.46 30.32 29.90
C LEU A 623 -8.53 31.64 29.14
N GLY A 624 -9.52 31.73 28.25
CA GLY A 624 -9.72 32.87 27.37
C GLY A 624 -9.98 34.19 28.10
N ARG A 625 -9.82 35.25 27.30
CA ARG A 625 -10.22 36.65 27.54
C ARG A 625 -9.54 37.34 28.72
N LEU A 626 -8.62 38.25 28.38
CA LEU A 626 -8.61 39.60 28.96
C LEU A 626 -8.09 40.57 27.89
N LYS A 627 -8.99 41.39 27.34
CA LYS A 627 -8.64 42.61 26.60
C LYS A 627 -8.17 43.64 27.63
N THR A 628 -6.87 43.76 27.84
CA THR A 628 -6.30 44.93 28.51
C THR A 628 -5.04 45.39 27.78
N GLY A 629 -5.15 46.55 27.14
CA GLY A 629 -4.04 47.47 26.83
C GLY A 629 -2.93 47.03 25.86
N LYS A 630 -2.95 47.59 24.64
CA LYS A 630 -1.85 47.94 23.70
C LYS A 630 -0.66 46.98 23.43
N VAL A 631 -0.58 45.78 24.01
CA VAL A 631 0.45 44.78 23.67
C VAL A 631 -0.23 43.54 23.10
N GLN A 632 -0.04 43.29 21.80
CA GLN A 632 -0.51 42.06 21.16
C GLN A 632 0.29 40.88 21.74
N ARG A 633 -0.35 40.06 22.59
CA ARG A 633 0.24 38.79 23.03
C ARG A 633 0.19 37.79 21.87
N PRO A 634 1.26 37.00 21.64
CA PRO A 634 1.27 35.97 20.61
C PRO A 634 0.16 34.94 20.89
N SER A 635 -0.48 34.48 19.82
CA SER A 635 -1.48 33.41 19.87
C SER A 635 -0.87 32.09 20.37
N LEU A 636 -1.71 31.17 20.87
CA LEU A 636 -1.28 29.85 21.31
C LEU A 636 -0.53 29.07 20.21
N GLU A 637 -0.92 29.28 18.95
CA GLU A 637 -0.32 28.66 17.76
C GLU A 637 1.11 29.16 17.52
N GLU A 638 1.32 30.48 17.65
CA GLU A 638 2.63 31.12 17.53
C GLU A 638 3.56 30.66 18.66
N GLN A 639 3.08 30.69 19.92
CA GLN A 639 3.88 30.26 21.06
C GLN A 639 4.35 28.81 20.96
N PHE A 640 3.47 27.90 20.52
CA PHE A 640 3.82 26.49 20.35
C PHE A 640 4.80 26.27 19.18
N SER A 641 4.60 26.98 18.07
CA SER A 641 5.50 26.92 16.90
C SER A 641 6.89 27.44 17.24
N ASP A 642 6.98 28.54 18.01
CA ASP A 642 8.22 29.11 18.50
C ASP A 642 8.93 28.19 19.48
N LEU A 643 8.20 27.53 20.38
CA LEU A 643 8.76 26.52 21.28
C LEU A 643 9.41 25.37 20.50
N CYS A 644 8.71 24.80 19.51
CA CYS A 644 9.26 23.73 18.67
C CYS A 644 10.50 24.20 17.90
N THR A 645 10.47 25.42 17.37
CA THR A 645 11.59 26.03 16.62
C THR A 645 12.81 26.23 17.50
N ARG A 646 12.65 26.78 18.71
CA ARG A 646 13.73 26.96 19.69
C ARG A 646 14.34 25.63 20.10
N ARG A 647 13.51 24.64 20.44
CA ARG A 647 13.96 23.29 20.81
C ARG A 647 14.69 22.57 19.68
N ALA A 648 14.35 22.86 18.42
CA ALA A 648 15.03 22.31 17.27
C ALA A 648 16.39 22.98 16.98
N GLY A 649 16.77 24.03 17.72
CA GLY A 649 17.95 24.85 17.42
C GLY A 649 17.87 25.54 16.05
N ALA A 650 16.65 25.70 15.52
CA ALA A 650 16.42 26.24 14.19
C ALA A 650 16.34 27.77 14.26
N ALA A 651 17.43 28.47 13.94
CA ALA A 651 17.43 29.94 13.94
C ALA A 651 16.30 30.54 13.05
N PRO A 652 15.68 31.67 13.46
CA PRO A 652 14.78 32.43 12.61
C PRO A 652 15.50 32.94 11.35
N GLY A 653 14.81 33.01 10.21
CA GLY A 653 15.32 33.67 8.98
C GLY A 653 16.20 32.84 8.04
N LYS A 654 16.51 31.57 8.34
CA LYS A 654 17.13 30.66 7.34
C LYS A 654 16.08 30.18 6.33
N GLY A 655 16.44 30.17 5.03
CA GLY A 655 15.56 29.76 3.93
C GLY A 655 15.00 28.33 4.04
N PHE A 656 14.06 27.99 3.14
CA PHE A 656 13.36 26.70 3.14
C PHE A 656 14.32 25.50 3.10
N SER A 657 14.22 24.60 4.09
CA SER A 657 15.01 23.38 4.17
C SER A 657 14.17 22.24 4.78
N VAL A 658 14.07 21.12 4.05
CA VAL A 658 13.33 19.93 4.49
C VAL A 658 13.93 19.36 5.78
N ALA A 659 15.25 19.37 5.92
CA ALA A 659 15.93 18.92 7.13
C ALA A 659 15.60 19.82 8.34
N ARG A 660 15.62 21.15 8.15
CA ARG A 660 15.20 22.11 9.18
C ARG A 660 13.75 21.87 9.60
N ASN A 661 12.84 21.80 8.64
CA ASN A 661 11.42 21.53 8.90
C ASN A 661 11.22 20.20 9.65
N GLY A 662 11.93 19.15 9.24
CA GLY A 662 11.92 17.85 9.90
C GLY A 662 12.34 17.93 11.37
N THR A 663 13.39 18.69 11.72
CA THR A 663 13.80 18.89 13.12
C THR A 663 12.74 19.60 13.97
N ILE A 664 12.01 20.58 13.39
CA ILE A 664 10.91 21.28 14.09
C ILE A 664 9.71 20.35 14.30
N ILE A 665 9.32 19.59 13.27
CA ILE A 665 8.25 18.58 13.36
C ILE A 665 8.60 17.52 14.39
N GLU A 666 9.85 17.06 14.43
CA GLU A 666 10.30 16.10 15.42
C GLU A 666 10.13 16.60 16.85
N GLN A 667 10.42 17.88 17.13
CA GLN A 667 10.17 18.47 18.45
C GLN A 667 8.67 18.54 18.77
N GLN A 668 7.83 18.86 17.80
CA GLN A 668 6.38 18.78 17.98
C GLN A 668 5.94 17.36 18.35
N GLN A 669 6.45 16.34 17.66
CA GLN A 669 6.09 14.95 17.96
C GLN A 669 6.59 14.51 19.35
N VAL A 670 7.75 15.00 19.79
CA VAL A 670 8.26 14.79 21.16
C VAL A 670 7.32 15.40 22.19
N LEU A 671 6.97 16.69 22.04
CA LEU A 671 6.14 17.43 23.00
C LEU A 671 4.71 16.90 23.10
N THR A 672 4.17 16.36 21.99
CA THR A 672 2.82 15.80 21.94
C THR A 672 2.78 14.30 22.21
N THR A 673 3.95 13.66 22.44
CA THR A 673 4.13 12.19 22.44
C THR A 673 3.55 11.50 21.20
N HIS A 674 3.33 12.28 20.15
CA HIS A 674 2.56 11.94 18.97
C HIS A 674 1.30 11.10 19.28
N ASN A 675 0.43 11.67 20.11
CA ASN A 675 -0.88 11.14 20.53
C ASN A 675 -0.88 10.04 21.59
N LEU A 676 0.25 9.42 21.91
CA LEU A 676 0.28 8.31 22.87
C LEU A 676 -0.26 8.70 24.24
N ALA A 677 0.19 9.84 24.78
CA ALA A 677 -0.27 10.34 26.07
C ALA A 677 -1.74 10.75 26.07
N VAL A 678 -2.20 11.38 24.99
CA VAL A 678 -3.63 11.76 24.83
C VAL A 678 -4.50 10.51 24.88
N LEU A 679 -4.14 9.48 24.10
CA LEU A 679 -4.90 8.24 24.05
C LEU A 679 -4.84 7.46 25.36
N VAL A 680 -3.64 7.25 25.93
CA VAL A 680 -3.49 6.49 27.18
C VAL A 680 -4.16 7.20 28.34
N GLY A 681 -4.00 8.53 28.44
CA GLY A 681 -4.58 9.34 29.51
C GLY A 681 -6.10 9.44 29.43
N GLN A 682 -6.66 9.82 28.26
CA GLN A 682 -8.11 10.00 28.14
C GLN A 682 -8.89 8.69 28.16
N LEU A 683 -8.31 7.59 27.65
CA LEU A 683 -9.00 6.30 27.62
C LEU A 683 -8.73 5.44 28.88
N GLY A 684 -7.83 5.88 29.76
CA GLY A 684 -7.46 5.19 31.00
C GLY A 684 -6.73 3.87 30.75
N LEU A 685 -5.81 3.85 29.76
CA LEU A 685 -5.22 2.59 29.26
C LEU A 685 -3.95 2.14 30.00
N GLN A 686 -3.41 2.93 30.93
CA GLN A 686 -2.15 2.59 31.60
C GLN A 686 -2.23 1.22 32.31
N GLN A 687 -3.26 1.02 33.13
CA GLN A 687 -3.48 -0.26 33.84
C GLN A 687 -3.86 -1.41 32.88
N PRO A 688 -4.85 -1.25 31.97
CA PRO A 688 -5.17 -2.28 30.98
C PRO A 688 -3.98 -2.76 30.13
N MET A 689 -3.01 -1.88 29.87
CA MET A 689 -1.84 -2.19 29.05
C MET A 689 -0.63 -2.67 29.86
N ALA A 690 -0.71 -2.73 31.20
CA ALA A 690 0.44 -2.99 32.07
C ALA A 690 1.27 -4.22 31.66
N ALA A 691 0.61 -5.34 31.35
CA ALA A 691 1.27 -6.58 30.93
C ALA A 691 1.97 -6.49 29.55
N HIS A 692 1.59 -5.50 28.72
CA HIS A 692 2.11 -5.32 27.37
C HIS A 692 3.22 -4.26 27.29
N LEU A 693 3.30 -3.32 28.24
CA LEU A 693 4.22 -2.18 28.16
C LEU A 693 5.69 -2.60 28.04
N MET A 694 6.14 -3.59 28.84
CA MET A 694 7.52 -4.08 28.78
C MET A 694 7.82 -4.79 27.45
N PRO A 695 7.03 -5.79 26.99
CA PRO A 695 7.19 -6.38 25.66
C PRO A 695 7.21 -5.34 24.52
N MET A 696 6.32 -4.35 24.55
CA MET A 696 6.27 -3.29 23.52
C MET A 696 7.55 -2.44 23.51
N ALA A 697 8.08 -2.08 24.69
CA ALA A 697 9.35 -1.34 24.79
C ALA A 697 10.52 -2.16 24.22
N GLN A 698 10.59 -3.46 24.56
CA GLN A 698 11.59 -4.39 24.04
C GLN A 698 11.48 -4.54 22.51
N GLU A 699 10.28 -4.72 21.99
CA GLU A 699 10.03 -4.83 20.56
C GLU A 699 10.43 -3.56 19.81
N CYS A 700 10.12 -2.37 20.36
CA CYS A 700 10.56 -1.10 19.79
C CYS A 700 12.08 -0.99 19.68
N PHE A 701 12.80 -1.37 20.74
CA PHE A 701 14.26 -1.33 20.74
C PHE A 701 14.84 -2.31 19.71
N ALA A 702 14.41 -3.57 19.73
CA ALA A 702 14.85 -4.59 18.79
C ALA A 702 14.57 -4.17 17.33
N TRP A 703 13.39 -3.62 17.06
CA TRP A 703 13.02 -3.10 15.75
C TRP A 703 13.91 -1.94 15.31
N ALA A 704 14.24 -1.01 16.21
CA ALA A 704 15.16 0.09 15.91
C ALA A 704 16.57 -0.42 15.54
N LEU A 705 17.10 -1.40 16.27
CA LEU A 705 18.39 -2.03 15.96
C LEU A 705 18.38 -2.68 14.57
N GLN A 706 17.34 -3.44 14.25
CA GLN A 706 17.19 -4.09 12.94
C GLN A 706 17.09 -3.06 11.82
N ARG A 707 16.28 -2.02 12.02
CA ARG A 707 16.01 -0.99 11.00
C ARG A 707 17.26 -0.19 10.65
N LEU A 708 18.09 0.17 11.64
CA LEU A 708 19.33 0.91 11.43
C LEU A 708 20.42 0.11 10.71
N GLN A 709 20.28 -1.22 10.64
CA GLN A 709 21.26 -2.12 10.01
C GLN A 709 20.83 -2.63 8.62
N VAL A 710 19.69 -2.17 8.09
CA VAL A 710 19.25 -2.50 6.73
C VAL A 710 20.29 -2.03 5.72
N ARG A 711 20.78 -2.96 4.88
CA ARG A 711 21.75 -2.63 3.83
C ARG A 711 21.08 -1.83 2.73
N VAL A 712 21.51 -0.58 2.60
CA VAL A 712 21.07 0.32 1.53
C VAL A 712 22.23 0.63 0.61
N HIS A 713 22.00 0.51 -0.71
CA HIS A 713 22.98 0.86 -1.74
C HIS A 713 23.44 2.31 -1.58
N ALA A 714 24.72 2.58 -1.89
CA ALA A 714 25.32 3.90 -1.72
C ALA A 714 24.58 5.01 -2.50
N SER A 715 23.97 4.67 -3.64
CA SER A 715 23.17 5.58 -4.46
C SER A 715 21.80 5.94 -3.85
N ASP A 716 21.37 5.27 -2.78
CA ASP A 716 20.06 5.46 -2.15
C ASP A 716 20.18 5.97 -0.70
N TRP A 717 20.93 7.05 -0.51
CA TRP A 717 21.12 7.71 0.79
C TRP A 717 19.80 8.12 1.45
N HIS A 718 18.77 8.44 0.66
CA HIS A 718 17.45 8.83 1.17
C HIS A 718 16.77 7.69 1.94
N SER A 719 16.86 6.45 1.46
CA SER A 719 16.33 5.29 2.19
C SER A 719 17.00 5.10 3.55
N ARG A 720 18.29 5.44 3.70
CA ARG A 720 18.98 5.42 5.01
C ARG A 720 18.36 6.43 5.97
N LEU A 721 18.10 7.66 5.51
CA LEU A 721 17.44 8.68 6.35
C LEU A 721 16.04 8.26 6.78
N VAL A 722 15.27 7.62 5.89
CA VAL A 722 13.96 7.06 6.23
C VAL A 722 14.08 5.99 7.31
N HIS A 723 15.10 5.13 7.24
CA HIS A 723 15.35 4.12 8.28
C HIS A 723 15.72 4.74 9.62
N THR A 724 16.59 5.77 9.65
CA THR A 724 16.92 6.51 10.86
C THR A 724 15.70 7.20 11.46
N LYS A 725 14.89 7.88 10.63
CA LYS A 725 13.63 8.51 11.04
C LYS A 725 12.69 7.50 11.71
N ASN A 726 12.48 6.35 11.07
CA ASN A 726 11.57 5.34 11.62
C ASN A 726 12.14 4.68 12.88
N ALA A 727 13.47 4.51 13.00
CA ALA A 727 14.09 4.04 14.22
C ALA A 727 13.92 5.03 15.39
N ALA A 728 13.97 6.34 15.11
CA ALA A 728 13.66 7.37 16.12
C ALA A 728 12.19 7.36 16.54
N TYR A 729 11.25 7.02 15.65
CA TYR A 729 9.86 6.77 16.04
C TYR A 729 9.75 5.61 17.03
N ALA A 730 10.33 4.46 16.70
CA ALA A 730 10.35 3.30 17.58
C ALA A 730 10.98 3.64 18.94
N TRP A 731 12.11 4.35 18.94
CA TRP A 731 12.77 4.80 20.16
C TRP A 731 11.90 5.72 21.00
N ARG A 732 11.19 6.68 20.39
CA ARG A 732 10.28 7.57 21.12
C ARG A 732 9.12 6.83 21.77
N GLN A 733 8.53 5.87 21.06
CA GLN A 733 7.45 5.04 21.61
C GLN A 733 7.96 4.15 22.75
N MET A 734 9.14 3.55 22.61
CA MET A 734 9.83 2.83 23.68
C MET A 734 9.96 3.68 24.95
N VAL A 735 10.53 4.89 24.85
CA VAL A 735 10.70 5.78 26.00
C VAL A 735 9.34 6.14 26.63
N PHE A 736 8.29 6.31 25.82
CA PHE A 736 6.94 6.54 26.34
C PHE A 736 6.39 5.32 27.10
N PHE A 737 6.56 4.10 26.58
CA PHE A 737 6.12 2.88 27.27
C PHE A 737 6.87 2.65 28.58
N LEU A 738 8.17 3.01 28.65
CA LEU A 738 8.93 3.01 29.90
C LEU A 738 8.38 4.03 30.91
N ALA A 739 8.00 5.23 30.44
CA ALA A 739 7.34 6.21 31.30
C ALA A 739 5.99 5.73 31.85
N MET A 740 5.25 4.90 31.11
CA MET A 740 4.00 4.31 31.58
C MET A 740 4.23 3.16 32.58
N LEU A 741 5.39 2.49 32.55
CA LEU A 741 5.78 1.46 33.53
C LEU A 741 6.25 2.03 34.86
N GLU A 742 6.86 3.22 34.86
CA GLU A 742 7.48 3.85 36.04
C GLU A 742 6.51 3.94 37.25
N PRO A 743 5.22 4.33 37.09
CA PRO A 743 4.25 4.36 38.20
C PRO A 743 3.69 2.99 38.60
N LEU A 744 3.85 1.95 37.77
CA LEU A 744 3.28 0.61 37.98
C LEU A 744 4.23 -0.33 38.74
N GLY A 745 5.54 -0.10 38.65
CA GLY A 745 6.56 -0.90 39.32
C GLY A 745 6.85 -0.45 40.76
N ARG A 746 7.47 -1.32 41.56
CA ARG A 746 8.10 -0.91 42.83
C ARG A 746 9.37 -0.13 42.48
N LYS A 747 9.41 1.17 42.83
CA LYS A 747 10.63 2.00 42.87
C LYS A 747 11.57 1.92 41.63
N GLY A 748 11.04 1.88 40.40
CA GLY A 748 11.87 2.00 39.18
C GLY A 748 12.53 0.71 38.66
N GLU A 749 12.35 -0.44 39.32
CA GLU A 749 12.97 -1.73 38.95
C GLU A 749 12.71 -2.13 37.48
N ALA A 750 11.50 -1.87 36.96
CA ALA A 750 11.15 -2.21 35.58
C ALA A 750 12.01 -1.49 34.53
N VAL A 751 12.36 -0.22 34.77
CA VAL A 751 13.21 0.54 33.85
C VAL A 751 14.64 0.03 33.91
N GLU A 752 15.14 -0.33 35.09
CA GLU A 752 16.46 -0.92 35.27
C GLU A 752 16.58 -2.29 34.58
N ASP A 753 15.55 -3.14 34.70
CA ASP A 753 15.49 -4.43 34.01
C ASP A 753 15.49 -4.27 32.50
N PHE A 754 14.71 -3.31 31.98
CA PHE A 754 14.76 -2.98 30.55
C PHE A 754 16.16 -2.53 30.12
N LEU A 755 16.79 -1.63 30.88
CA LEU A 755 18.13 -1.13 30.57
C LEU A 755 19.16 -2.27 30.57
N ARG A 756 19.12 -3.17 31.55
CA ARG A 756 20.01 -4.36 31.59
C ARG A 756 19.86 -5.19 30.32
N TRP A 757 18.62 -5.53 29.96
CA TRP A 757 18.31 -6.25 28.73
C TRP A 757 18.78 -5.50 27.47
N ALA A 758 18.54 -4.18 27.38
CA ALA A 758 18.91 -3.37 26.22
C ALA A 758 20.44 -3.30 26.03
N HIS A 759 21.22 -3.27 27.12
CA HIS A 759 22.68 -3.33 27.06
C HIS A 759 23.17 -4.68 26.49
N GLU A 760 22.58 -5.80 26.92
CA GLU A 760 22.89 -7.13 26.39
C GLU A 760 22.55 -7.23 24.89
N GLN A 761 21.38 -6.74 24.50
CA GLN A 761 20.96 -6.73 23.10
C GLN A 761 21.87 -5.89 22.21
N LEU A 762 22.34 -4.74 22.70
CA LEU A 762 23.28 -3.89 21.97
C LEU A 762 24.68 -4.52 21.90
N ALA A 763 25.13 -5.17 22.96
CA ALA A 763 26.42 -5.87 23.00
C ALA A 763 26.48 -7.07 22.04
N ALA A 764 25.32 -7.70 21.76
CA ALA A 764 25.21 -8.78 20.77
C ALA A 764 25.26 -8.29 19.30
N GLN A 765 25.21 -6.97 19.05
CA GLN A 765 25.29 -6.42 17.69
C GLN A 765 26.75 -6.31 17.20
N PRO A 766 26.99 -6.16 15.88
CA PRO A 766 28.33 -5.89 15.37
C PRO A 766 28.99 -4.70 16.08
N GLN A 767 30.25 -4.87 16.52
CA GLN A 767 30.95 -3.92 17.39
C GLN A 767 30.92 -2.47 16.87
N ALA A 768 31.16 -2.27 15.57
CA ALA A 768 31.13 -0.94 14.95
C ALA A 768 29.76 -0.25 15.06
N PHE A 769 28.66 -1.01 14.97
CA PHE A 769 27.32 -0.49 15.16
C PHE A 769 27.03 -0.24 16.65
N ALA A 770 27.41 -1.17 17.52
CA ALA A 770 27.21 -1.02 18.97
C ALA A 770 27.92 0.21 19.53
N VAL A 771 29.16 0.48 19.11
CA VAL A 771 29.91 1.70 19.50
C VAL A 771 29.18 2.96 19.05
N ARG A 772 28.67 2.98 17.82
CA ARG A 772 27.95 4.14 17.27
C ARG A 772 26.67 4.42 18.04
N LEU A 773 25.87 3.41 18.37
CA LEU A 773 24.57 3.64 19.04
C LEU A 773 24.69 3.81 20.57
N ARG A 774 25.81 3.38 21.19
CA ARG A 774 26.04 3.44 22.64
C ARG A 774 25.68 4.79 23.30
N PRO A 775 26.03 5.97 22.74
CA PRO A 775 25.67 7.24 23.38
C PRO A 775 24.16 7.43 23.58
N ALA A 776 23.32 6.89 22.68
CA ALA A 776 21.87 6.95 22.84
C ALA A 776 21.37 6.13 24.04
N LEU A 777 21.95 4.93 24.23
CA LEU A 777 21.60 4.06 25.35
C LEU A 777 22.13 4.61 26.69
N VAL A 778 23.33 5.22 26.69
CA VAL A 778 23.86 5.95 27.85
C VAL A 778 22.94 7.10 28.24
N GLY A 779 22.47 7.89 27.26
CA GLY A 779 21.50 8.95 27.51
C GLY A 779 20.19 8.43 28.11
N LEU A 780 19.70 7.27 27.65
CA LEU A 780 18.51 6.65 28.22
C LEU A 780 18.72 6.18 29.67
N ALA A 781 19.89 5.61 29.97
CA ALA A 781 20.24 5.20 31.33
C ALA A 781 20.34 6.39 32.29
N GLN A 782 20.90 7.51 31.85
CA GLN A 782 20.93 8.75 32.62
C GLN A 782 19.52 9.28 32.89
N ALA A 783 18.63 9.20 31.89
CA ALA A 783 17.24 9.62 32.00
C ALA A 783 16.46 8.87 33.09
N ALA A 784 16.89 7.67 33.49
CA ALA A 784 16.25 6.92 34.57
C ALA A 784 16.32 7.66 35.91
N SER A 785 17.42 8.38 36.19
CA SER A 785 17.67 9.05 37.49
C SER A 785 17.79 10.58 37.41
N GLY A 786 17.92 11.17 36.21
CA GLY A 786 18.08 12.61 36.03
C GLY A 786 18.04 13.05 34.57
N PRO A 787 18.37 14.30 34.23
CA PRO A 787 18.47 14.74 32.84
C PRO A 787 19.69 14.14 32.13
N VAL A 788 19.64 14.04 30.81
CA VAL A 788 20.76 13.60 29.95
C VAL A 788 21.92 14.60 30.03
N ARG A 789 23.16 14.09 30.15
CA ARG A 789 24.41 14.85 30.30
C ARG A 789 25.35 14.63 29.10
N GLU A 790 26.52 15.27 29.08
CA GLU A 790 27.43 15.34 27.91
C GLU A 790 27.89 13.99 27.34
N ASP A 791 27.99 12.96 28.19
CA ASP A 791 28.37 11.59 27.84
C ASP A 791 27.21 10.76 27.25
N GLY A 792 25.96 11.22 27.42
CA GLY A 792 24.75 10.65 26.83
C GLY A 792 24.22 11.46 25.63
N ARG A 793 23.38 10.84 24.81
CA ARG A 793 22.70 11.52 23.69
C ARG A 793 21.22 11.19 23.62
N VAL A 794 20.42 12.19 23.26
CA VAL A 794 19.03 12.01 22.85
C VAL A 794 19.00 11.50 21.42
N PHE A 795 18.30 10.39 21.17
CA PHE A 795 18.15 9.87 19.83
C PHE A 795 16.98 10.54 19.11
N LEU A 796 17.33 11.32 18.09
CA LEU A 796 16.41 12.01 17.18
C LEU A 796 16.65 11.49 15.75
N GLY A 797 15.62 11.53 14.91
CA GLY A 797 15.66 11.02 13.54
C GLY A 797 16.10 12.06 12.51
N TRP A 798 15.98 13.34 12.83
CA TRP A 798 16.34 14.45 11.95
C TRP A 798 17.60 15.18 12.42
N ALA A 799 18.39 15.63 11.45
CA ALA A 799 19.57 16.47 11.69
C ALA A 799 19.69 17.54 10.60
N GLN A 800 20.15 18.73 10.98
CA GLN A 800 20.58 19.76 10.02
C GLN A 800 22.03 19.44 9.59
N GLY A 801 22.18 18.60 8.58
CA GLY A 801 23.48 18.11 8.10
C GLY A 801 23.60 16.59 8.16
N ALA A 802 24.83 16.07 8.25
CA ALA A 802 25.06 14.64 8.42
C ALA A 802 24.52 14.18 9.78
N HIS A 803 23.75 13.09 9.79
CA HIS A 803 23.31 12.46 11.02
C HIS A 803 24.52 11.87 11.76
N TRP A 804 24.53 11.89 13.09
CA TRP A 804 25.67 11.39 13.89
C TRP A 804 25.82 9.85 13.86
N LEU A 805 24.77 9.15 13.43
CA LEU A 805 24.79 7.73 13.00
C LEU A 805 25.14 7.56 11.51
N GLY A 806 25.60 8.61 10.84
CA GLY A 806 26.05 8.61 9.43
C GLY A 806 27.31 7.81 9.21
#